data_AF-A0A1Q9D594-F1
#
_entry.id   AF-A0A1Q9D594-F1
#
_cell.length_a   1.000
_cell.length_b   1.000
_cell.length_c   1.000
_cell.angle_alpha   90.00
_cell.angle_beta   90.00
_cell.angle_gamma   90.00
#
_symmetry.space_group_name_H-M   'P 1'
#
loop_
_entity.id
_entity.type
_entity.pdbx_description
1 polymer ?
#
loop_
_entity_poly.entity_id
_entity_poly.type
_entity_poly.pdbx_seq_one_letter_code
_entity_poly.pdbx_strand_id
1 'polypeptide(L)'
;MFISSISCQGEEPCCEAIATAVRIQQAVRSLRFPNLPKKSFTREAERRNYFHSSRFGPCFGPVAMAMVPMVPQAVRRAAGIARRRAPLLLVLDLDETLVRVCCKGVHHNRNLRVVDFRVPIEVGALPKATTFDCGVALRPGVESFMEWIKERRREGLIEDGRTLWSSIQPTAWKPFGESGGHATLMPDEMCAPDQSCIQYWLLPERAPEWYRKLVLGTGGRDVHSQPPPKDSLPLLGHLDLTVPKLVDAKDYWINGLGALENYKESSGELWAHLGPSQIRMSEGSIRKWPGEIRVWVEDIRTVADMLNMLGRTLDTKLVAEMREATTGGEYAALLHDPGHVNKVQASEAPSGWAEAIRAIPSGLSGEVRKKNALALSEAVVLLPKREQIQGVARFYDHFIGSAITKKYQVYEAQALMDICMVHFAPGAKLHQTLTYKADKTAVIPGSLASVCIYLKDHVQFHLVYAKCKAAGILRPDDAKKSWEEVESAHEYTIEGVLDPQSHSMVIALNHVIRTLEHPECPLCQGLSATCVLRQHQTQAEAARGPWIYTTSTPNYTKALMRHVDPGGRVFAMRVLTREKCKPCAIPGFLLKEMSQIPSKHDADDATEQQLLQRRVLIDNSPVSCVLHPNGSVLVRDWLGEGTEDDELPRVQRLLEAVLEDDGESEADYAARLVRHTAGHGSWSARLKALSGLLESQAPMEADELRTMFRRISNECNDMKRELLGAAP
;
A
#
# COMPACT_ATOMS: atom_id res chain seq x y z
N MET A 1 -0.09 -22.15 17.84
CA MET A 1 -0.76 -23.40 17.42
C MET A 1 -0.43 -23.66 15.96
N PHE A 2 0.59 -24.48 15.69
CA PHE A 2 0.98 -24.97 14.35
C PHE A 2 0.57 -26.46 14.19
N ILE A 3 -0.38 -26.91 15.02
CA ILE A 3 -0.69 -28.32 15.28
C ILE A 3 -2.06 -28.65 14.69
N SER A 4 -2.15 -28.71 13.35
CA SER A 4 -3.38 -29.14 12.65
C SER A 4 -3.13 -30.08 11.47
N SER A 5 -1.89 -30.51 11.22
CA SER A 5 -1.56 -31.58 10.25
C SER A 5 -0.54 -32.60 10.76
N ILE A 6 -0.39 -32.73 12.09
CA ILE A 6 0.37 -33.84 12.69
C ILE A 6 -0.61 -34.99 12.97
N SER A 7 -0.52 -36.05 12.17
CA SER A 7 -1.04 -37.37 12.54
C SER A 7 -0.20 -37.93 13.69
N CYS A 8 -0.69 -37.77 14.92
CA CYS A 8 -0.02 -38.24 16.12
C CYS A 8 -0.25 -39.74 16.35
N GLN A 9 0.62 -40.58 15.77
CA GLN A 9 0.96 -41.88 16.35
C GLN A 9 2.17 -41.70 17.28
N GLY A 10 1.92 -41.24 18.51
CA GLY A 10 2.93 -40.94 19.52
C GLY A 10 2.33 -40.13 20.67
N GLU A 11 2.63 -40.53 21.90
CA GLU A 11 1.86 -40.10 23.09
C GLU A 11 2.34 -38.78 23.72
N GLU A 12 1.35 -38.04 24.24
CA GLU A 12 1.35 -36.90 25.17
C GLU A 12 1.64 -35.44 24.72
N PRO A 13 2.89 -34.93 24.65
CA PRO A 13 3.24 -33.54 25.03
C PRO A 13 2.51 -32.35 24.37
N CYS A 14 1.87 -32.52 23.20
CA CYS A 14 1.26 -31.38 22.49
C CYS A 14 -0.10 -30.93 23.06
N CYS A 15 -0.82 -31.78 23.80
CA CYS A 15 -2.20 -31.49 24.20
C CYS A 15 -2.31 -30.60 25.46
N GLU A 16 -1.37 -30.71 26.39
CA GLU A 16 -1.41 -29.99 27.67
C GLU A 16 -1.32 -28.46 27.47
N ALA A 17 -0.53 -28.03 26.48
CA ALA A 17 -0.42 -26.63 26.08
C ALA A 17 -1.73 -26.05 25.53
N ILE A 18 -2.56 -26.85 24.86
CA ILE A 18 -3.86 -26.43 24.30
C ILE A 18 -4.90 -26.32 25.43
N ALA A 19 -4.98 -27.33 26.30
CA ALA A 19 -5.86 -27.28 27.48
C ALA A 19 -5.53 -26.08 28.40
N THR A 20 -4.24 -25.77 28.58
CA THR A 20 -3.79 -24.59 29.35
C THR A 20 -4.19 -23.27 28.69
N ALA A 21 -4.08 -23.15 27.36
CA ALA A 21 -4.50 -21.95 26.63
C ALA A 21 -6.01 -21.67 26.75
N VAL A 22 -6.84 -22.72 26.67
CA VAL A 22 -8.31 -22.61 26.84
C VAL A 22 -8.68 -22.15 28.25
N ARG A 23 -8.03 -22.71 29.29
CA ARG A 23 -8.22 -22.30 30.70
C ARG A 23 -7.87 -20.82 30.92
N ILE A 24 -6.76 -20.34 30.35
CA ILE A 24 -6.36 -18.92 30.47
C ILE A 24 -7.38 -17.99 29.79
N GLN A 25 -7.85 -18.34 28.59
CA GLN A 25 -8.79 -17.49 27.84
C GLN A 25 -10.18 -17.39 28.51
N GLN A 26 -10.57 -18.39 29.30
CA GLN A 26 -11.79 -18.35 30.11
C GLN A 26 -11.59 -17.64 31.46
N ALA A 27 -10.43 -17.76 32.11
CA ALA A 27 -10.11 -17.04 33.35
C ALA A 27 -10.13 -15.51 33.18
N VAL A 28 -9.76 -15.00 31.99
CA VAL A 28 -9.86 -13.57 31.65
C VAL A 28 -11.32 -13.08 31.56
N ARG A 29 -12.30 -13.98 31.34
CA ARG A 29 -13.73 -13.64 31.29
C ARG A 29 -14.44 -13.66 32.65
N SER A 30 -13.81 -14.18 33.72
CA SER A 30 -14.44 -14.32 35.05
C SER A 30 -14.04 -13.26 36.07
N LEU A 31 -13.09 -12.37 35.76
CA LEU A 31 -12.66 -11.29 36.65
C LEU A 31 -13.69 -10.13 36.69
N ARG A 32 -14.52 -10.12 37.74
CA ARG A 32 -15.37 -8.97 38.12
C ARG A 32 -14.62 -8.04 39.08
N PHE A 33 -14.62 -6.74 38.80
CA PHE A 33 -14.21 -5.71 39.76
C PHE A 33 -15.41 -5.19 40.58
N PRO A 34 -15.22 -4.79 41.85
CA PRO A 34 -16.31 -4.33 42.72
C PRO A 34 -16.67 -2.84 42.54
N ASN A 35 -17.98 -2.57 42.54
CA ASN A 35 -18.75 -1.35 42.86
C ASN A 35 -18.04 0.01 43.05
N LEU A 36 -18.59 1.05 42.42
CA LEU A 36 -19.05 2.33 43.04
C LEU A 36 -19.96 3.11 42.03
N PRO A 37 -20.73 4.15 42.42
CA PRO A 37 -22.19 4.01 42.56
C PRO A 37 -23.06 4.61 41.44
N LYS A 38 -24.34 4.20 41.43
CA LYS A 38 -25.38 4.63 40.49
C LYS A 38 -25.99 6.00 40.86
N LYS A 39 -26.39 6.77 39.84
CA LYS A 39 -27.59 7.64 39.91
C LYS A 39 -28.63 7.14 38.90
N SER A 40 -29.87 7.07 39.35
CA SER A 40 -31.05 6.63 38.60
C SER A 40 -31.69 7.77 37.80
N PHE A 41 -32.42 7.44 36.73
CA PHE A 41 -33.84 7.81 36.63
C PHE A 41 -34.59 6.84 35.68
N THR A 42 -35.91 6.78 35.83
CA THR A 42 -36.79 5.68 35.41
C THR A 42 -37.41 5.85 34.03
N ARG A 43 -38.04 4.76 33.55
CA ARG A 43 -38.76 4.68 32.27
C ARG A 43 -40.18 4.16 32.53
N GLU A 44 -41.18 4.89 32.03
CA GLU A 44 -42.57 4.48 31.80
C GLU A 44 -43.08 5.35 30.62
N ALA A 45 -44.11 5.05 29.83
CA ALA A 45 -44.79 3.86 29.33
C ALA A 45 -46.18 4.33 28.82
N GLU A 46 -46.83 3.57 27.93
CA GLU A 46 -48.19 3.79 27.39
C GLU A 46 -48.33 4.96 26.36
N ARG A 47 -48.94 4.83 25.15
CA ARG A 47 -50.18 4.19 24.61
C ARG A 47 -51.49 4.98 24.81
N ARG A 48 -51.94 5.73 23.78
CA ARG A 48 -53.17 5.43 22.96
C ARG A 48 -53.60 6.55 21.98
N ASN A 49 -54.31 6.11 20.95
CA ASN A 49 -54.97 6.81 19.83
C ASN A 49 -55.93 7.97 20.22
N TYR A 50 -56.23 8.88 19.27
CA TYR A 50 -57.59 9.04 18.69
C TYR A 50 -57.62 9.89 17.39
N PHE A 51 -58.72 9.75 16.62
CA PHE A 51 -59.12 10.47 15.37
C PHE A 51 -59.48 11.97 15.64
N HIS A 52 -59.82 12.90 14.71
CA HIS A 52 -60.38 12.82 13.34
C HIS A 52 -60.32 14.18 12.57
N SER A 53 -60.21 14.16 11.22
CA SER A 53 -60.75 15.18 10.26
C SER A 53 -60.10 16.59 10.22
N SER A 54 -60.18 17.43 9.18
CA SER A 54 -60.62 17.32 7.76
C SER A 54 -60.29 18.63 6.99
N ARG A 55 -60.09 18.58 5.65
CA ARG A 55 -60.66 19.47 4.59
C ARG A 55 -59.87 19.45 3.26
N PHE A 56 -60.63 19.66 2.17
CA PHE A 56 -60.33 20.04 0.76
C PHE A 56 -58.92 20.58 0.40
N GLY A 57 -58.39 20.46 -0.82
CA GLY A 57 -58.96 20.06 -2.13
C GLY A 57 -57.89 20.17 -3.25
N PRO A 58 -58.21 19.84 -4.53
CA PRO A 58 -57.21 19.32 -5.48
C PRO A 58 -56.72 20.29 -6.58
N CYS A 59 -55.51 20.04 -7.10
CA CYS A 59 -55.04 20.40 -8.44
C CYS A 59 -53.80 19.55 -8.80
N PHE A 60 -53.85 18.78 -9.90
CA PHE A 60 -52.81 18.60 -10.94
C PHE A 60 -53.16 17.41 -11.86
N GLY A 61 -52.91 17.57 -13.16
CA GLY A 61 -53.35 16.65 -14.22
C GLY A 61 -52.35 15.53 -14.54
N PRO A 62 -52.70 14.64 -15.50
CA PRO A 62 -51.88 13.47 -15.83
C PRO A 62 -50.69 13.83 -16.73
N VAL A 63 -49.49 13.37 -16.34
CA VAL A 63 -48.34 13.28 -17.25
C VAL A 63 -48.35 11.89 -17.88
N ALA A 64 -48.30 11.83 -19.21
CA ALA A 64 -48.29 10.58 -19.96
C ALA A 64 -46.96 9.84 -19.78
N MET A 65 -47.00 8.55 -19.44
CA MET A 65 -45.82 7.69 -19.55
C MET A 65 -45.53 7.40 -21.04
N ALA A 66 -44.40 7.91 -21.54
CA ALA A 66 -43.88 7.49 -22.83
C ALA A 66 -43.31 6.06 -22.69
N MET A 67 -43.86 5.10 -23.43
CA MET A 67 -43.30 3.76 -23.51
C MET A 67 -42.00 3.77 -24.31
N VAL A 68 -40.89 3.36 -23.67
CA VAL A 68 -39.66 3.02 -24.36
C VAL A 68 -39.88 1.71 -25.13
N PRO A 69 -39.62 1.63 -26.45
CA PRO A 69 -39.89 0.42 -27.22
C PRO A 69 -38.92 -0.70 -26.83
N MET A 70 -39.46 -1.82 -26.35
CA MET A 70 -38.66 -3.04 -26.15
C MET A 70 -38.19 -3.60 -27.48
N VAL A 71 -36.88 -3.60 -27.71
CA VAL A 71 -36.28 -4.29 -28.87
C VAL A 71 -36.58 -5.80 -28.78
N PRO A 72 -37.22 -6.42 -29.79
CA PRO A 72 -37.61 -7.82 -29.72
C PRO A 72 -36.43 -8.76 -29.49
N GLN A 73 -36.62 -9.73 -28.60
CA GLN A 73 -35.57 -10.69 -28.19
C GLN A 73 -35.02 -11.52 -29.37
N ALA A 74 -35.80 -11.67 -30.46
CA ALA A 74 -35.38 -12.28 -31.70
C ALA A 74 -34.25 -11.51 -32.43
N VAL A 75 -34.27 -10.17 -32.40
CA VAL A 75 -33.24 -9.34 -33.06
C VAL A 75 -31.88 -9.50 -32.36
N ARG A 76 -31.87 -9.70 -31.04
CA ARG A 76 -30.63 -10.00 -30.29
C ARG A 76 -30.03 -11.37 -30.62
N ARG A 77 -30.86 -12.36 -31.02
CA ARG A 77 -30.37 -13.68 -31.45
C ARG A 77 -29.79 -13.66 -32.87
N ALA A 78 -30.37 -12.86 -33.77
CA ALA A 78 -29.89 -12.74 -35.16
C ALA A 78 -28.51 -12.07 -35.28
N ALA A 79 -28.10 -11.26 -34.29
CA ALA A 79 -26.83 -10.52 -34.32
C ALA A 79 -25.58 -11.37 -34.01
N GLY A 80 -25.70 -12.67 -33.71
CA GLY A 80 -24.57 -13.56 -33.43
C GLY A 80 -23.78 -13.24 -32.15
N ILE A 81 -24.21 -12.25 -31.37
CA ILE A 81 -23.62 -11.91 -30.06
C ILE A 81 -24.09 -12.97 -29.05
N ALA A 82 -23.42 -14.12 -29.06
CA ALA A 82 -23.52 -15.09 -27.98
C ALA A 82 -23.26 -14.38 -26.65
N ARG A 83 -24.17 -14.55 -25.68
CA ARG A 83 -23.94 -14.05 -24.32
C ARG A 83 -22.68 -14.72 -23.79
N ARG A 84 -21.63 -13.93 -23.57
CA ARG A 84 -20.44 -14.43 -22.88
C ARG A 84 -20.86 -14.82 -21.47
N ARG A 85 -20.69 -16.09 -21.12
CA ARG A 85 -20.91 -16.61 -19.77
C ARG A 85 -20.14 -15.75 -18.78
N ALA A 86 -20.73 -15.48 -17.62
CA ALA A 86 -20.04 -14.73 -16.58
C ALA A 86 -18.88 -15.59 -16.07
N PRO A 87 -17.63 -15.12 -16.02
CA PRO A 87 -16.48 -16.01 -15.82
C PRO A 87 -16.42 -16.66 -14.44
N LEU A 88 -15.76 -17.82 -14.38
CA LEU A 88 -15.49 -18.58 -13.16
C LEU A 88 -14.54 -17.81 -12.23
N LEU A 89 -14.88 -17.68 -10.94
CA LEU A 89 -13.99 -17.15 -9.91
C LEU A 89 -13.33 -18.32 -9.15
N LEU A 90 -12.10 -18.62 -9.54
CA LEU A 90 -11.31 -19.70 -8.95
C LEU A 90 -10.67 -19.26 -7.62
N VAL A 91 -10.74 -20.11 -6.60
CA VAL A 91 -10.20 -19.89 -5.25
C VAL A 91 -9.39 -21.10 -4.84
N LEU A 92 -8.12 -20.94 -4.50
CA LEU A 92 -7.20 -22.04 -4.18
C LEU A 92 -6.73 -21.97 -2.73
N ASP A 93 -6.64 -23.10 -2.03
CA ASP A 93 -5.67 -23.22 -0.94
C ASP A 93 -4.23 -23.31 -1.47
N LEU A 94 -3.27 -23.12 -0.58
CA LEU A 94 -1.84 -23.12 -0.89
C LEU A 94 -1.17 -24.41 -0.37
N ASP A 95 -1.47 -24.80 0.87
CA ASP A 95 -0.84 -25.89 1.59
C ASP A 95 -1.47 -27.23 1.21
N GLU A 96 -0.61 -28.20 0.87
CA GLU A 96 -0.95 -29.54 0.36
C GLU A 96 -1.79 -29.56 -0.95
N THR A 97 -2.24 -28.39 -1.41
CA THR A 97 -2.92 -28.13 -2.69
C THR A 97 -1.93 -27.73 -3.78
N LEU A 98 -1.11 -26.68 -3.55
CA LEU A 98 -0.12 -26.19 -4.53
C LEU A 98 1.33 -26.49 -4.10
N VAL A 99 1.60 -26.47 -2.78
CA VAL A 99 2.91 -26.74 -2.20
C VAL A 99 2.80 -27.66 -1.01
N ARG A 100 3.89 -28.29 -0.58
CA ARG A 100 3.94 -29.02 0.69
C ARG A 100 5.16 -28.62 1.49
N VAL A 101 4.93 -28.37 2.79
CA VAL A 101 5.94 -27.80 3.67
C VAL A 101 6.34 -28.76 4.78
N CYS A 102 7.65 -28.93 4.96
CA CYS A 102 8.25 -29.62 6.09
C CYS A 102 9.10 -28.65 6.92
N CYS A 103 8.68 -28.43 8.16
CA CYS A 103 9.45 -27.69 9.15
C CYS A 103 10.22 -28.67 10.04
N LYS A 104 11.56 -28.61 9.98
CA LYS A 104 12.44 -29.51 10.72
C LYS A 104 12.20 -29.37 12.23
N GLY A 105 11.98 -30.50 12.90
CA GLY A 105 11.68 -30.56 14.33
C GLY A 105 10.23 -30.22 14.72
N VAL A 106 9.36 -29.88 13.75
CA VAL A 106 7.90 -29.74 13.96
C VAL A 106 7.16 -30.93 13.35
N HIS A 107 7.54 -31.34 12.13
CA HIS A 107 6.94 -32.50 11.48
C HIS A 107 7.88 -33.71 11.57
N HIS A 108 7.66 -34.57 12.57
CA HIS A 108 8.47 -35.78 12.77
C HIS A 108 8.22 -36.85 11.67
N ASN A 109 6.99 -36.92 11.17
CA ASN A 109 6.55 -37.95 10.21
C ASN A 109 6.41 -37.43 8.76
N ARG A 110 6.82 -36.18 8.47
CA ARG A 110 6.74 -35.60 7.12
C ARG A 110 8.15 -35.40 6.58
N ASN A 111 8.55 -36.19 5.60
CA ASN A 111 9.71 -35.92 4.78
C ASN A 111 9.27 -35.26 3.46
N LEU A 112 10.19 -34.54 2.82
CA LEU A 112 10.03 -34.08 1.44
C LEU A 112 11.12 -34.76 0.62
N ARG A 113 10.74 -35.47 -0.44
CA ARG A 113 11.71 -36.12 -1.34
C ARG A 113 12.49 -35.08 -2.16
N VAL A 114 11.85 -33.97 -2.48
CA VAL A 114 12.40 -32.80 -3.18
C VAL A 114 12.11 -31.57 -2.34
N VAL A 115 13.06 -30.65 -2.26
CA VAL A 115 12.87 -29.33 -1.62
C VAL A 115 13.25 -28.29 -2.66
N ASP A 116 12.25 -27.75 -3.36
CA ASP A 116 12.43 -26.78 -4.44
C ASP A 116 12.93 -25.43 -3.90
N PHE A 117 12.48 -25.04 -2.70
CA PHE A 117 13.00 -23.88 -2.00
C PHE A 117 12.83 -24.01 -0.47
N ARG A 118 13.47 -23.10 0.27
CA ARG A 118 13.38 -23.01 1.73
C ARG A 118 12.80 -21.66 2.13
N VAL A 119 11.96 -21.67 3.15
CA VAL A 119 11.32 -20.47 3.69
C VAL A 119 11.54 -20.42 5.21
N PRO A 120 12.17 -19.35 5.75
CA PRO A 120 12.20 -19.11 7.18
C PRO A 120 10.82 -18.65 7.66
N ILE A 121 10.22 -19.40 8.57
CA ILE A 121 8.95 -19.06 9.22
C ILE A 121 9.20 -18.61 10.65
N GLU A 122 8.94 -17.34 10.94
CA GLU A 122 8.95 -16.84 12.32
C GLU A 122 7.64 -17.21 13.03
N VAL A 123 7.71 -18.12 14.00
CA VAL A 123 6.55 -18.52 14.79
C VAL A 123 6.56 -17.79 16.13
N GLY A 124 5.67 -16.83 16.26
CA GLY A 124 5.15 -16.35 17.52
C GLY A 124 5.86 -15.14 18.15
N ALA A 125 6.14 -15.31 19.44
CA ALA A 125 6.38 -14.33 20.50
C ALA A 125 7.62 -13.42 20.42
N LEU A 126 8.06 -12.90 19.25
CA LEU A 126 9.23 -11.99 19.13
C LEU A 126 9.30 -11.00 20.35
N PRO A 127 10.46 -10.79 21.00
CA PRO A 127 11.78 -11.32 20.66
C PRO A 127 11.93 -12.84 20.84
N LYS A 128 10.92 -13.52 21.41
CA LYS A 128 10.82 -14.99 21.56
C LYS A 128 10.16 -15.69 20.36
N ALA A 129 10.25 -15.17 19.13
CA ALA A 129 9.77 -15.94 17.99
C ALA A 129 10.85 -16.94 17.61
N THR A 130 10.44 -18.17 17.36
CA THR A 130 11.33 -19.20 16.88
C THR A 130 11.25 -19.22 15.37
N THR A 131 12.38 -18.95 14.70
CA THR A 131 12.49 -19.09 13.25
C THR A 131 12.70 -20.55 12.90
N PHE A 132 11.76 -21.14 12.17
CA PHE A 132 11.87 -22.48 11.62
C PHE A 132 12.29 -22.38 10.15
N ASP A 133 13.41 -23.00 9.79
CA ASP A 133 13.75 -23.21 8.39
C ASP A 133 12.91 -24.37 7.85
N CYS A 134 11.97 -24.04 6.97
CA CYS A 134 11.03 -25.00 6.41
C CYS A 134 11.33 -25.25 4.94
N GLY A 135 11.58 -26.51 4.60
CA GLY A 135 11.64 -26.94 3.22
C GLY A 135 10.25 -26.90 2.61
N VAL A 136 10.17 -26.43 1.38
CA VAL A 136 8.96 -26.36 0.57
C VAL A 136 9.20 -27.16 -0.71
N ALA A 137 8.23 -28.00 -1.04
CA ALA A 137 8.15 -28.68 -2.31
C ALA A 137 6.96 -28.11 -3.12
N LEU A 138 7.10 -27.99 -4.43
CA LEU A 138 6.05 -27.62 -5.37
C LEU A 138 5.30 -28.88 -5.84
N ARG A 139 3.97 -28.87 -5.83
CA ARG A 139 3.20 -30.04 -6.27
C ARG A 139 3.47 -30.33 -7.76
N PRO A 140 3.70 -31.60 -8.17
CA PRO A 140 3.86 -31.94 -9.57
C PRO A 140 2.74 -31.36 -10.44
N GLY A 141 3.14 -30.75 -11.56
CA GLY A 141 2.21 -30.06 -12.47
C GLY A 141 1.80 -28.63 -12.07
N VAL A 142 2.30 -28.05 -10.96
CA VAL A 142 1.88 -26.70 -10.55
C VAL A 142 2.16 -25.63 -11.60
N GLU A 143 3.30 -25.69 -12.30
CA GLU A 143 3.64 -24.73 -13.36
C GLU A 143 2.65 -24.82 -14.54
N SER A 144 2.36 -26.04 -15.01
CA SER A 144 1.37 -26.32 -16.06
C SER A 144 -0.03 -25.84 -15.65
N PHE A 145 -0.41 -26.03 -14.39
CA PHE A 145 -1.67 -25.56 -13.84
C PHE A 145 -1.74 -24.02 -13.79
N MET A 146 -0.64 -23.34 -13.45
CA MET A 146 -0.56 -21.88 -13.50
C MET A 146 -0.63 -21.32 -14.93
N GLU A 147 -0.03 -21.98 -15.92
CA GLU A 147 -0.17 -21.60 -17.33
C GLU A 147 -1.59 -21.85 -17.85
N TRP A 148 -2.23 -22.97 -17.47
CA TRP A 148 -3.63 -23.24 -17.76
C TRP A 148 -4.57 -22.15 -17.22
N ILE A 149 -4.37 -21.71 -15.97
CA ILE A 149 -5.13 -20.58 -15.41
C ILE A 149 -4.94 -19.31 -16.24
N LYS A 150 -3.71 -18.99 -16.68
CA LYS A 150 -3.43 -17.83 -17.53
C LYS A 150 -4.11 -17.95 -18.89
N GLU A 151 -4.16 -19.15 -19.46
CA GLU A 151 -4.84 -19.43 -20.73
C GLU A 151 -6.35 -19.23 -20.63
N ARG A 152 -7.02 -19.90 -19.70
CA ARG A 152 -8.47 -19.75 -19.48
C ARG A 152 -8.88 -18.34 -19.03
N ARG A 153 -7.96 -17.57 -18.45
CA ARG A 153 -8.12 -16.11 -18.27
C ARG A 153 -8.05 -15.33 -19.60
N ARG A 154 -7.08 -15.59 -20.48
CA ARG A 154 -7.00 -14.93 -21.81
C ARG A 154 -8.26 -15.13 -22.64
N GLU A 155 -8.92 -16.28 -22.49
CA GLU A 155 -10.19 -16.61 -23.14
C GLU A 155 -11.42 -15.97 -22.46
N GLY A 156 -11.28 -15.48 -21.23
CA GLY A 156 -12.38 -14.93 -20.43
C GLY A 156 -13.28 -16.00 -19.81
N LEU A 157 -12.81 -17.23 -19.65
CA LEU A 157 -13.53 -18.32 -18.98
C LEU A 157 -13.31 -18.32 -17.46
N ILE A 158 -12.10 -17.99 -17.02
CA ILE A 158 -11.77 -17.63 -15.63
C ILE A 158 -11.73 -16.11 -15.51
N GLU A 159 -12.11 -15.54 -14.36
CA GLU A 159 -12.26 -14.09 -14.14
C GLU A 159 -10.97 -13.33 -14.47
N ASP A 160 -10.90 -12.82 -15.71
CA ASP A 160 -9.81 -11.98 -16.18
C ASP A 160 -10.12 -10.51 -16.03
N GLY A 161 -9.06 -9.72 -15.98
CA GLY A 161 -9.16 -8.32 -15.64
C GLY A 161 -9.71 -7.40 -16.71
N ARG A 162 -9.77 -7.84 -17.97
CA ARG A 162 -9.75 -6.92 -19.13
C ARG A 162 -11.11 -6.57 -19.73
N THR A 163 -12.19 -7.26 -19.34
CA THR A 163 -13.43 -7.40 -20.13
C THR A 163 -14.38 -6.17 -20.18
N LEU A 164 -13.90 -4.95 -19.98
CA LEU A 164 -14.74 -3.73 -20.07
C LEU A 164 -14.11 -2.54 -20.83
N TRP A 165 -12.86 -2.63 -21.26
CA TRP A 165 -12.22 -1.57 -22.06
C TRP A 165 -12.17 -1.85 -23.57
N SER A 166 -12.47 -3.07 -24.02
CA SER A 166 -12.50 -3.43 -25.45
C SER A 166 -13.79 -3.02 -26.18
N SER A 167 -14.84 -2.59 -25.46
CA SER A 167 -16.10 -2.08 -26.01
C SER A 167 -16.06 -0.59 -26.34
N ILE A 168 -15.06 0.16 -25.86
CA ILE A 168 -14.80 1.54 -26.27
C ILE A 168 -13.73 1.53 -27.36
N GLN A 169 -14.09 0.99 -28.54
CA GLN A 169 -13.36 1.30 -29.77
C GLN A 169 -13.75 2.74 -30.18
N PRO A 170 -12.81 3.70 -30.26
CA PRO A 170 -13.12 5.00 -30.85
C PRO A 170 -13.41 4.81 -32.34
N THR A 171 -14.68 4.83 -32.71
CA THR A 171 -15.10 4.77 -34.11
C THR A 171 -14.53 5.98 -34.86
N ALA A 172 -13.57 5.69 -35.75
CA ALA A 172 -13.02 6.53 -36.81
C ALA A 172 -13.34 8.05 -36.73
N TRP A 173 -12.35 8.84 -36.31
CA TRP A 173 -12.31 10.27 -36.61
C TRP A 173 -12.52 10.51 -38.11
N LYS A 174 -13.64 11.14 -38.47
CA LYS A 174 -13.82 11.85 -39.74
C LYS A 174 -13.87 13.35 -39.44
N PRO A 175 -13.19 14.20 -40.23
CA PRO A 175 -13.17 15.64 -39.98
C PRO A 175 -14.47 16.33 -40.45
N PHE A 176 -14.92 17.27 -39.62
CA PHE A 176 -15.86 18.38 -39.89
C PHE A 176 -17.25 18.10 -40.50
N GLY A 177 -18.27 18.55 -39.77
CA GLY A 177 -19.65 18.76 -40.22
C GLY A 177 -20.41 19.55 -39.16
N GLU A 178 -20.99 20.68 -39.55
CA GLU A 178 -21.62 21.65 -38.63
C GLU A 178 -22.95 21.14 -38.05
N SER A 179 -23.26 21.50 -36.79
CA SER A 179 -24.51 22.21 -36.38
C SER A 179 -24.97 21.93 -34.94
N GLY A 180 -25.25 23.03 -34.22
CA GLY A 180 -26.29 23.25 -33.21
C GLY A 180 -26.73 22.19 -32.18
N GLY A 181 -26.76 22.59 -30.91
CA GLY A 181 -27.92 22.30 -30.04
C GLY A 181 -27.64 21.84 -28.61
N HIS A 182 -27.95 22.71 -27.65
CA HIS A 182 -28.39 22.42 -26.27
C HIS A 182 -27.59 21.44 -25.39
N ALA A 183 -26.78 22.02 -24.50
CA ALA A 183 -26.40 21.37 -23.25
C ALA A 183 -27.61 21.18 -22.32
N THR A 184 -27.70 20.01 -21.67
CA THR A 184 -28.56 19.75 -20.51
C THR A 184 -27.71 19.12 -19.41
N LEU A 185 -27.93 19.53 -18.16
CA LEU A 185 -27.12 19.21 -16.98
C LEU A 185 -27.21 17.72 -16.58
N MET A 186 -26.11 17.18 -16.05
CA MET A 186 -26.08 16.02 -15.16
C MET A 186 -25.56 16.48 -13.79
N PRO A 187 -26.14 16.01 -12.67
CA PRO A 187 -25.76 16.45 -11.33
C PRO A 187 -24.57 15.68 -10.76
N ASP A 188 -23.86 16.32 -9.84
CA ASP A 188 -22.86 15.70 -8.96
C ASP A 188 -23.50 14.66 -8.01
N GLU A 189 -22.79 13.55 -7.78
CA GLU A 189 -22.57 12.95 -6.45
C GLU A 189 -21.77 11.64 -6.60
N MET A 190 -20.54 11.58 -6.05
CA MET A 190 -20.03 10.41 -5.32
C MET A 190 -18.72 10.71 -4.58
N CYS A 191 -18.55 10.08 -3.41
CA CYS A 191 -17.52 10.44 -2.43
C CYS A 191 -16.11 9.87 -2.72
N ALA A 192 -15.11 10.49 -2.08
CA ALA A 192 -13.70 10.12 -2.17
C ALA A 192 -13.34 8.78 -1.45
N PRO A 193 -12.23 8.12 -1.85
CA PRO A 193 -11.64 7.01 -1.09
C PRO A 193 -10.39 7.42 -0.28
N ASP A 194 -10.33 6.97 0.98
CA ASP A 194 -9.27 7.28 1.94
C ASP A 194 -7.91 6.62 1.64
N GLN A 195 -6.85 7.43 1.59
CA GLN A 195 -5.83 7.47 2.64
C GLN A 195 -5.56 6.16 3.47
N SER A 196 -4.89 5.10 2.96
CA SER A 196 -3.90 4.28 3.74
C SER A 196 -3.31 3.03 3.03
N CYS A 197 -2.08 3.13 2.51
CA CYS A 197 -1.29 1.93 2.09
C CYS A 197 0.17 1.90 2.56
N ILE A 198 0.73 3.01 3.04
CA ILE A 198 2.21 3.19 3.17
C ILE A 198 2.75 2.88 4.59
N GLN A 199 1.90 2.91 5.63
CA GLN A 199 2.32 2.75 7.03
C GLN A 199 2.83 1.35 7.46
N TYR A 200 2.71 0.32 6.62
CA TYR A 200 2.86 -1.08 7.04
C TYR A 200 4.20 -1.77 6.71
N TRP A 201 5.13 -1.12 6.00
CA TRP A 201 6.23 -1.84 5.34
C TRP A 201 7.62 -1.75 5.98
N LEU A 202 7.81 -0.96 7.04
CA LEU A 202 9.13 -0.71 7.63
C LEU A 202 9.11 -0.67 9.17
N LEU A 203 8.95 -1.83 9.81
CA LEU A 203 9.54 -2.22 11.10
C LEU A 203 8.98 -3.58 11.56
N PRO A 204 9.80 -4.59 11.96
CA PRO A 204 9.27 -5.76 12.66
C PRO A 204 8.77 -5.34 14.06
N GLU A 205 7.51 -5.63 14.38
CA GLU A 205 6.79 -5.15 15.57
C GLU A 205 7.49 -5.40 16.92
N ARG A 206 8.44 -6.33 16.96
CA ARG A 206 8.84 -7.03 18.17
C ARG A 206 10.35 -7.31 18.32
N ALA A 207 11.22 -6.63 17.56
CA ALA A 207 12.67 -6.73 17.78
C ALA A 207 13.07 -6.38 19.25
N PRO A 208 14.18 -6.91 19.81
CA PRO A 208 14.64 -6.54 21.14
C PRO A 208 14.76 -5.02 21.29
N GLU A 209 14.46 -4.46 22.46
CA GLU A 209 14.42 -3.00 22.62
C GLU A 209 15.79 -2.36 22.33
N TRP A 210 16.89 -3.02 22.70
CA TRP A 210 18.25 -2.57 22.36
C TRP A 210 18.56 -2.64 20.85
N TYR A 211 18.00 -3.60 20.11
CA TYR A 211 18.17 -3.70 18.65
C TYR A 211 17.27 -2.69 17.93
N ARG A 212 16.05 -2.45 18.43
CA ARG A 212 15.24 -1.28 18.05
C ARG A 212 15.99 0.02 18.37
N LYS A 213 16.74 0.09 19.48
CA LYS A 213 17.59 1.24 19.81
C LYS A 213 18.77 1.40 18.86
N LEU A 214 19.41 0.32 18.42
CA LEU A 214 20.53 0.35 17.49
C LEU A 214 20.10 0.69 16.05
N VAL A 215 19.10 -0.03 15.51
CA VAL A 215 18.66 0.12 14.11
C VAL A 215 17.79 1.36 13.88
N LEU A 216 17.10 1.86 14.91
CA LEU A 216 16.34 3.12 14.83
C LEU A 216 17.08 4.31 15.46
N GLY A 217 18.30 4.13 15.98
CA GLY A 217 19.07 5.20 16.63
C GLY A 217 18.42 5.77 17.90
N THR A 218 17.72 4.98 18.74
CA THR A 218 17.13 5.50 20.00
C THR A 218 18.17 5.64 21.13
N GLY A 219 19.24 6.35 20.82
CA GLY A 219 19.84 7.35 21.71
C GLY A 219 19.67 8.72 21.05
N GLY A 220 18.42 9.18 20.87
CA GLY A 220 18.11 10.40 20.09
C GLY A 220 18.06 10.13 18.58
N ARG A 221 16.91 9.66 18.07
CA ARG A 221 16.79 9.20 16.67
C ARG A 221 16.96 10.32 15.65
N ASP A 222 17.79 10.05 14.65
CA ASP A 222 17.64 10.63 13.32
C ASP A 222 16.21 10.40 12.80
N VAL A 223 15.61 11.42 12.21
CA VAL A 223 14.28 11.36 11.58
C VAL A 223 14.35 10.83 10.16
N HIS A 224 15.46 11.03 9.46
CA HIS A 224 15.63 10.68 8.05
C HIS A 224 15.75 9.18 7.86
N SER A 225 16.29 8.44 8.84
CA SER A 225 16.33 6.97 8.85
C SER A 225 14.97 6.29 9.10
N GLN A 226 13.94 7.07 9.46
CA GLN A 226 12.59 6.55 9.75
C GLN A 226 11.69 6.64 8.53
N PRO A 227 10.67 5.77 8.40
CA PRO A 227 9.70 5.84 7.32
C PRO A 227 9.01 7.20 7.30
N PRO A 228 8.81 7.83 6.14
CA PRO A 228 8.14 9.10 6.05
C PRO A 228 6.69 8.98 6.53
N PRO A 229 6.14 10.01 7.20
CA PRO A 229 4.71 10.08 7.50
C PRO A 229 3.83 9.85 6.27
N LYS A 230 2.65 9.25 6.48
CA LYS A 230 1.67 8.87 5.44
C LYS A 230 1.31 10.00 4.46
N ASP A 231 1.27 11.23 4.96
CA ASP A 231 0.88 12.44 4.23
C ASP A 231 2.07 13.37 3.96
N SER A 232 3.27 12.79 3.82
CA SER A 232 4.46 13.52 3.36
C SER A 232 4.28 13.97 1.92
N LEU A 233 4.84 15.13 1.60
CA LEU A 233 4.86 15.66 0.23
C LEU A 233 5.77 14.80 -0.65
N PRO A 234 5.48 14.64 -1.96
CA PRO A 234 6.36 13.92 -2.87
C PRO A 234 7.82 14.39 -2.86
N LEU A 235 8.10 15.68 -3.04
CA LEU A 235 9.46 16.14 -3.29
C LEU A 235 9.65 17.61 -2.90
N LEU A 236 10.78 17.89 -2.23
CA LEU A 236 11.34 19.24 -2.13
C LEU A 236 12.16 19.49 -3.40
N GLY A 237 11.57 20.19 -4.38
CA GLY A 237 12.11 20.31 -5.73
C GLY A 237 13.43 21.04 -5.79
N HIS A 238 13.47 22.27 -5.27
CA HIS A 238 14.67 23.07 -5.20
C HIS A 238 14.64 24.12 -4.09
N LEU A 239 15.84 24.61 -3.76
CA LEU A 239 16.07 25.83 -2.98
C LEU A 239 16.74 26.88 -3.87
N ASP A 240 16.23 28.10 -3.87
CA ASP A 240 16.89 29.23 -4.52
C ASP A 240 17.85 29.95 -3.54
N LEU A 241 19.08 30.18 -3.97
CA LEU A 241 20.11 30.92 -3.24
C LEU A 241 20.60 32.12 -4.08
N THR A 242 21.03 33.19 -3.40
CA THR A 242 21.78 34.28 -4.04
C THR A 242 23.23 34.23 -3.58
N VAL A 243 24.16 34.15 -4.53
CA VAL A 243 25.60 33.99 -4.30
C VAL A 243 26.38 35.22 -4.78
N PRO A 244 27.57 35.54 -4.23
CA PRO A 244 28.35 36.69 -4.67
C PRO A 244 28.86 36.56 -6.11
N LYS A 245 29.21 35.32 -6.50
CA LYS A 245 29.78 34.94 -7.79
C LYS A 245 29.35 33.53 -8.16
N LEU A 246 28.91 33.33 -9.40
CA LEU A 246 28.46 32.01 -9.88
C LEU A 246 29.62 31.04 -10.14
N VAL A 247 30.80 31.55 -10.50
CA VAL A 247 32.01 30.72 -10.75
C VAL A 247 32.45 30.03 -9.44
N ASP A 248 32.67 30.80 -8.38
CA ASP A 248 33.06 30.29 -7.07
C ASP A 248 32.01 29.29 -6.53
N ALA A 249 30.71 29.56 -6.75
CA ALA A 249 29.63 28.66 -6.39
C ALA A 249 29.62 27.36 -7.22
N LYS A 250 29.94 27.43 -8.52
CA LYS A 250 30.10 26.25 -9.39
C LYS A 250 31.24 25.38 -8.89
N ASP A 251 32.40 25.96 -8.60
CA ASP A 251 33.53 25.20 -8.07
C ASP A 251 33.20 24.57 -6.71
N TYR A 252 32.52 25.28 -5.82
CA TYR A 252 32.10 24.72 -4.54
C TYR A 252 31.11 23.55 -4.68
N TRP A 253 29.99 23.74 -5.38
CA TRP A 253 28.92 22.73 -5.44
C TRP A 253 29.23 21.58 -6.42
N ILE A 254 29.71 21.88 -7.63
CA ILE A 254 29.91 20.88 -8.69
C ILE A 254 31.24 20.17 -8.55
N ASN A 255 32.31 20.92 -8.26
CA ASN A 255 33.67 20.38 -8.20
C ASN A 255 34.04 19.93 -6.78
N GLY A 256 33.73 20.72 -5.74
CA GLY A 256 34.04 20.41 -4.34
C GLY A 256 33.14 19.33 -3.71
N LEU A 257 31.83 19.58 -3.68
CA LEU A 257 30.84 18.60 -3.18
C LEU A 257 30.58 17.45 -4.17
N GLY A 258 30.98 17.62 -5.43
CA GLY A 258 30.70 16.63 -6.47
C GLY A 258 29.22 16.52 -6.80
N ALA A 259 28.47 17.62 -6.81
CA ALA A 259 27.11 17.66 -7.36
C ALA A 259 27.12 17.53 -8.89
N LEU A 260 25.95 17.23 -9.46
CA LEU A 260 25.77 17.12 -10.90
C LEU A 260 25.32 18.46 -11.47
N GLU A 261 26.10 19.01 -12.39
CA GLU A 261 25.80 20.30 -13.03
C GLU A 261 24.73 20.12 -14.10
N ASN A 262 23.77 21.03 -14.13
CA ASN A 262 22.95 21.28 -15.29
C ASN A 262 23.00 22.78 -15.57
N TYR A 263 23.54 23.18 -16.71
CA TYR A 263 23.70 24.59 -17.05
C TYR A 263 22.75 24.95 -18.18
N LYS A 264 21.69 25.72 -17.85
CA LYS A 264 20.89 26.44 -18.83
C LYS A 264 21.60 27.76 -19.11
N GLU A 265 22.49 27.79 -20.10
CA GLU A 265 23.26 28.99 -20.52
C GLU A 265 22.41 30.27 -20.65
N SER A 266 21.13 30.12 -21.02
CA SER A 266 20.19 31.23 -21.22
C SER A 266 19.63 31.88 -19.95
N SER A 267 19.76 31.27 -18.77
CA SER A 267 19.10 31.78 -17.54
C SER A 267 19.97 32.70 -16.69
N GLY A 268 21.30 32.65 -16.82
CA GLY A 268 22.21 33.30 -15.86
C GLY A 268 22.17 32.65 -14.47
N GLU A 269 21.66 31.43 -14.36
CA GLU A 269 21.60 30.66 -13.11
C GLU A 269 22.49 29.41 -13.16
N LEU A 270 23.03 29.02 -12.03
CA LEU A 270 23.70 27.74 -11.83
C LEU A 270 22.76 26.76 -11.13
N TRP A 271 22.52 25.59 -11.73
CA TRP A 271 21.72 24.52 -11.10
C TRP A 271 22.60 23.34 -10.70
N ALA A 272 22.68 23.09 -9.38
CA ALA A 272 23.40 21.96 -8.81
C ALA A 272 22.39 20.87 -8.39
N HIS A 273 22.41 19.72 -9.06
CA HIS A 273 21.55 18.58 -8.75
C HIS A 273 22.13 17.74 -7.61
N LEU A 274 21.26 17.45 -6.64
CA LEU A 274 21.48 16.63 -5.45
C LEU A 274 20.41 15.51 -5.46
N GLY A 275 20.60 14.52 -6.33
CA GLY A 275 19.62 13.46 -6.56
C GLY A 275 18.33 14.01 -7.18
N PRO A 276 17.14 13.78 -6.58
CA PRO A 276 15.89 14.32 -7.09
C PRO A 276 15.65 15.80 -6.71
N SER A 277 16.53 16.44 -5.94
CA SER A 277 16.42 17.87 -5.58
C SER A 277 17.53 18.69 -6.22
N GLN A 278 17.33 20.01 -6.28
CA GLN A 278 18.32 20.95 -6.81
C GLN A 278 18.61 22.10 -5.83
N ILE A 279 19.77 22.72 -5.98
CA ILE A 279 20.06 24.06 -5.49
C ILE A 279 20.24 24.94 -6.72
N ARG A 280 19.43 26.00 -6.83
CA ARG A 280 19.49 26.99 -7.90
C ARG A 280 20.14 28.25 -7.36
N MET A 281 21.06 28.83 -8.12
CA MET A 281 21.87 29.96 -7.68
C MET A 281 21.87 31.07 -8.72
N SER A 282 21.61 32.29 -8.26
CA SER A 282 21.73 33.54 -9.02
C SER A 282 22.78 34.45 -8.40
N GLU A 283 23.44 35.29 -9.21
CA GLU A 283 24.44 36.25 -8.74
C GLU A 283 23.77 37.48 -8.10
N GLY A 284 24.26 37.94 -6.95
CA GLY A 284 23.73 39.14 -6.31
C GLY A 284 24.16 39.37 -4.85
N SER A 285 23.44 40.27 -4.17
CA SER A 285 23.68 40.56 -2.75
C SER A 285 23.31 39.36 -1.87
N ILE A 286 24.30 38.86 -1.13
CA ILE A 286 24.14 37.65 -0.32
C ILE A 286 23.04 37.84 0.72
N ARG A 287 22.15 36.85 0.85
CA ARG A 287 21.12 36.78 1.89
C ARG A 287 21.37 35.55 2.74
N LYS A 288 21.15 35.65 4.05
CA LYS A 288 21.26 34.52 4.98
C LYS A 288 20.06 33.59 4.81
N TRP A 289 20.16 32.69 3.84
CA TRP A 289 19.13 31.72 3.51
C TRP A 289 19.71 30.48 2.80
N PRO A 290 19.38 29.26 3.24
CA PRO A 290 18.76 28.93 4.53
C PRO A 290 19.78 29.07 5.68
N GLY A 291 19.34 28.85 6.92
CA GLY A 291 20.23 28.90 8.08
C GLY A 291 21.25 27.75 8.11
N GLU A 292 20.87 26.58 7.60
CA GLU A 292 21.73 25.41 7.39
C GLU A 292 21.16 24.55 6.24
N ILE A 293 22.02 24.02 5.36
CA ILE A 293 21.68 23.01 4.34
C ILE A 293 22.35 21.70 4.75
N ARG A 294 21.64 20.57 4.68
CA ARG A 294 22.22 19.24 4.89
C ARG A 294 22.18 18.41 3.63
N VAL A 295 23.33 17.84 3.28
CA VAL A 295 23.53 17.10 2.03
C VAL A 295 24.14 15.75 2.35
N TRP A 296 23.59 14.70 1.76
CA TRP A 296 24.22 13.38 1.76
C TRP A 296 25.18 13.22 0.59
N VAL A 297 26.32 12.62 0.88
CA VAL A 297 27.40 12.31 -0.07
C VAL A 297 27.77 10.83 0.00
N GLU A 298 28.40 10.28 -1.03
CA GLU A 298 28.81 8.86 -1.04
C GLU A 298 30.03 8.61 -0.16
N ASP A 299 31.01 9.51 -0.19
CA ASP A 299 32.20 9.48 0.68
C ASP A 299 32.50 10.91 1.18
N ILE A 300 32.50 11.10 2.50
CA ILE A 300 32.69 12.42 3.12
C ILE A 300 34.15 12.87 3.13
N ARG A 301 35.09 11.92 3.12
CA ARG A 301 36.54 12.20 3.06
C ARG A 301 36.89 12.78 1.70
N THR A 302 36.29 12.24 0.63
CA THR A 302 36.42 12.77 -0.73
C THR A 302 35.96 14.22 -0.79
N VAL A 303 34.82 14.58 -0.17
CA VAL A 303 34.38 15.99 -0.07
C VAL A 303 35.38 16.83 0.71
N ALA A 304 35.81 16.37 1.88
CA ALA A 304 36.73 17.12 2.74
C ALA A 304 38.06 17.40 2.03
N ASP A 305 38.63 16.40 1.35
CA ASP A 305 39.88 16.55 0.59
C ASP A 305 39.71 17.49 -0.61
N MET A 306 38.63 17.35 -1.38
CA MET A 306 38.34 18.22 -2.53
C MET A 306 38.13 19.68 -2.11
N LEU A 307 37.37 19.93 -1.03
CA LEU A 307 37.15 21.28 -0.50
C LEU A 307 38.38 21.86 0.21
N ASN A 308 39.23 21.04 0.82
CA ASN A 308 40.52 21.49 1.37
C ASN A 308 41.50 21.89 0.26
N MET A 309 41.49 21.19 -0.89
CA MET A 309 42.26 21.60 -2.07
C MET A 309 41.69 22.89 -2.67
N LEU A 310 40.38 22.95 -2.91
CA LEU A 310 39.72 24.14 -3.46
C LEU A 310 39.89 25.38 -2.56
N GLY A 311 39.83 25.21 -1.24
CA GLY A 311 40.05 26.29 -0.28
C GLY A 311 41.44 26.92 -0.38
N ARG A 312 42.48 26.15 -0.76
CA ARG A 312 43.82 26.71 -1.03
C ARG A 312 43.84 27.52 -2.33
N THR A 313 43.09 27.09 -3.34
CA THR A 313 42.97 27.81 -4.64
C THR A 313 42.19 29.12 -4.49
N LEU A 314 41.16 29.13 -3.64
CA LEU A 314 40.29 30.29 -3.39
C LEU A 314 40.74 31.15 -2.18
N ASP A 315 41.89 30.84 -1.58
CA ASP A 315 42.43 31.47 -0.35
C ASP A 315 41.40 31.61 0.80
N THR A 316 40.67 30.53 1.08
CA THR A 316 39.55 30.52 2.03
C THR A 316 39.36 29.16 2.70
N LYS A 317 38.96 29.17 3.99
CA LYS A 317 38.70 27.94 4.75
C LYS A 317 37.28 27.43 4.49
N LEU A 318 37.13 26.56 3.49
CA LEU A 318 35.84 25.95 3.13
C LEU A 318 35.38 24.85 4.09
N VAL A 319 36.30 23.99 4.57
CA VAL A 319 35.98 22.97 5.59
C VAL A 319 36.20 23.59 6.97
N ALA A 320 35.10 23.91 7.67
CA ALA A 320 35.16 24.58 8.97
C ALA A 320 35.62 23.61 10.08
N GLU A 321 34.97 22.44 10.15
CA GLU A 321 35.05 21.48 11.25
C GLU A 321 34.59 20.08 10.79
N MET A 322 35.19 19.02 11.34
CA MET A 322 34.69 17.64 11.21
C MET A 322 34.00 17.24 12.52
N ARG A 323 32.84 16.59 12.43
CA ARG A 323 31.98 16.21 13.55
C ARG A 323 31.50 14.77 13.41
N GLU A 324 30.99 14.20 14.51
CA GLU A 324 30.11 13.03 14.45
C GLU A 324 28.84 13.38 13.68
N ALA A 325 28.37 12.47 12.81
CA ALA A 325 27.22 12.75 11.98
C ALA A 325 25.90 12.71 12.76
N THR A 326 25.07 13.75 12.61
CA THR A 326 23.71 13.73 13.16
C THR A 326 22.74 12.86 12.35
N THR A 327 23.04 12.62 11.07
CA THR A 327 22.11 12.08 10.06
C THR A 327 22.85 11.30 8.96
N GLY A 328 22.97 9.98 9.12
CA GLY A 328 23.70 9.09 8.20
C GLY A 328 25.22 9.16 8.32
N GLY A 329 25.92 8.05 8.06
CA GLY A 329 27.37 7.94 8.19
C GLY A 329 27.88 7.95 9.63
N GLU A 330 29.20 7.88 9.79
CA GLU A 330 29.89 8.11 11.07
C GLU A 330 30.30 9.59 11.23
N TYR A 331 30.67 10.25 10.13
CA TYR A 331 31.25 11.59 10.12
C TYR A 331 30.45 12.58 9.28
N ALA A 332 30.42 13.84 9.74
CA ALA A 332 29.92 14.98 9.00
C ALA A 332 31.00 16.08 8.91
N ALA A 333 31.02 16.79 7.79
CA ALA A 333 31.80 18.01 7.63
C ALA A 333 30.86 19.22 7.73
N LEU A 334 31.18 20.18 8.61
CA LEU A 334 30.59 21.51 8.55
C LEU A 334 31.42 22.35 7.57
N LEU A 335 30.74 22.88 6.56
CA LEU A 335 31.31 23.59 5.44
C LEU A 335 30.77 25.02 5.38
N HIS A 336 31.62 25.92 4.90
CA HIS A 336 31.24 27.28 4.49
C HIS A 336 31.16 27.36 2.97
N ASP A 337 30.07 27.95 2.46
CA ASP A 337 30.03 28.37 1.07
C ASP A 337 31.04 29.52 0.82
N PRO A 338 31.41 29.82 -0.44
CA PRO A 338 32.39 30.88 -0.73
C PRO A 338 31.97 32.27 -0.21
N GLY A 339 30.67 32.51 0.00
CA GLY A 339 30.15 33.72 0.62
C GLY A 339 30.26 33.77 2.14
N HIS A 340 30.58 32.66 2.82
CA HIS A 340 30.56 32.48 4.29
C HIS A 340 29.22 32.81 4.96
N VAL A 341 28.13 32.78 4.20
CA VAL A 341 26.77 33.11 4.69
C VAL A 341 25.95 31.86 4.95
N ASN A 342 26.14 30.83 4.14
CA ASN A 342 25.39 29.58 4.25
C ASN A 342 26.24 28.51 4.94
N LYS A 343 25.62 27.82 5.90
CA LYS A 343 26.22 26.64 6.53
C LYS A 343 25.77 25.42 5.76
N VAL A 344 26.71 24.61 5.29
CA VAL A 344 26.39 23.33 4.65
C VAL A 344 26.97 22.21 5.52
N GLN A 345 26.14 21.31 6.00
CA GLN A 345 26.58 20.10 6.69
C GLN A 345 26.50 18.93 5.70
N ALA A 346 27.65 18.40 5.29
CA ALA A 346 27.73 17.19 4.49
C ALA A 346 27.94 15.97 5.40
N SER A 347 27.22 14.88 5.17
CA SER A 347 27.43 13.58 5.84
C SER A 347 27.32 12.43 4.85
N GLU A 348 27.90 11.27 5.17
CA GLU A 348 27.72 10.10 4.30
C GLU A 348 26.27 9.63 4.32
N ALA A 349 25.75 9.20 3.16
CA ALA A 349 24.44 8.60 3.09
C ALA A 349 24.39 7.32 3.96
N PRO A 350 23.25 6.99 4.60
CA PRO A 350 23.11 5.72 5.31
C PRO A 350 23.40 4.52 4.40
N SER A 351 23.90 3.41 4.98
CA SER A 351 24.35 2.26 4.19
C SER A 351 23.29 1.74 3.20
N GLY A 352 23.67 1.59 1.94
CA GLY A 352 22.78 1.19 0.84
C GLY A 352 21.85 2.28 0.30
N TRP A 353 21.89 3.52 0.82
CA TRP A 353 21.07 4.63 0.31
C TRP A 353 21.68 5.27 -0.94
N ALA A 354 23.01 5.31 -1.07
CA ALA A 354 23.68 5.89 -2.24
C ALA A 354 23.22 5.25 -3.57
N GLU A 355 23.12 3.93 -3.61
CA GLU A 355 22.59 3.18 -4.75
C GLU A 355 21.08 3.45 -4.96
N ALA A 356 20.29 3.40 -3.88
CA ALA A 356 18.84 3.62 -3.95
C ALA A 356 18.46 5.03 -4.42
N ILE A 357 19.23 6.05 -4.02
CA ILE A 357 19.05 7.44 -4.44
C ILE A 357 19.46 7.62 -5.90
N ARG A 358 20.57 7.01 -6.33
CA ARG A 358 21.00 7.02 -7.75
C ARG A 358 20.06 6.25 -8.69
N ALA A 359 19.26 5.33 -8.16
CA ALA A 359 18.21 4.65 -8.92
C ALA A 359 16.95 5.52 -9.13
N ILE A 360 16.83 6.68 -8.46
CA ILE A 360 15.78 7.65 -8.74
C ILE A 360 16.14 8.35 -10.08
N PRO A 361 15.22 8.39 -11.08
CA PRO A 361 15.47 9.10 -12.32
C PRO A 361 15.85 10.56 -12.06
N SER A 362 16.98 11.01 -12.61
CA SER A 362 17.50 12.37 -12.43
C SER A 362 17.09 13.34 -13.54
N GLY A 363 16.40 12.86 -14.59
CA GLY A 363 16.03 13.62 -15.79
C GLY A 363 17.21 14.01 -16.70
N LEU A 364 18.43 13.60 -16.36
CA LEU A 364 19.64 14.00 -17.08
C LEU A 364 20.07 12.87 -18.02
N SER A 365 19.91 13.10 -19.33
CA SER A 365 20.00 12.11 -20.41
C SER A 365 21.43 11.70 -20.83
N GLY A 366 22.45 12.02 -20.03
CA GLY A 366 23.84 11.67 -20.29
C GLY A 366 24.33 10.45 -19.53
N GLU A 367 25.51 9.93 -19.88
CA GLU A 367 26.29 9.06 -18.99
C GLU A 367 26.62 9.85 -17.70
N VAL A 368 25.79 9.68 -16.67
CA VAL A 368 26.05 10.30 -15.36
C VAL A 368 27.27 9.63 -14.76
N ARG A 369 28.45 10.23 -14.98
CA ARG A 369 29.66 9.96 -14.18
C ARG A 369 29.25 9.98 -12.72
N LYS A 370 29.58 8.92 -11.95
CA LYS A 370 29.20 8.82 -10.53
C LYS A 370 29.68 10.07 -9.79
N LYS A 371 28.71 10.91 -9.43
CA LYS A 371 28.88 12.17 -8.69
C LYS A 371 28.73 11.90 -7.20
N ASN A 372 29.53 12.58 -6.37
CA ASN A 372 29.66 12.26 -4.94
C ASN A 372 28.46 12.77 -4.13
N ALA A 373 27.91 13.93 -4.46
CA ALA A 373 26.70 14.42 -3.81
C ALA A 373 25.47 13.61 -4.27
N LEU A 374 24.70 13.10 -3.30
CA LEU A 374 23.61 12.15 -3.52
C LEU A 374 22.24 12.80 -3.34
N ALA A 375 22.01 13.54 -2.26
CA ALA A 375 20.70 14.11 -1.95
C ALA A 375 20.78 15.35 -1.06
N LEU A 376 19.84 16.29 -1.26
CA LEU A 376 19.44 17.23 -0.22
C LEU A 376 18.63 16.45 0.84
N SER A 377 19.07 16.44 2.10
CA SER A 377 18.39 15.73 3.18
C SER A 377 17.58 16.67 4.08
N GLU A 378 18.12 17.83 4.44
CA GLU A 378 17.42 18.81 5.27
C GLU A 378 17.76 20.24 4.86
N ALA A 379 16.79 21.15 4.97
CA ALA A 379 17.01 22.59 4.93
C ALA A 379 16.46 23.22 6.21
N VAL A 380 17.26 24.02 6.91
CA VAL A 380 16.92 24.59 8.23
C VAL A 380 16.74 26.10 8.14
N VAL A 381 15.58 26.59 8.55
CA VAL A 381 15.21 28.00 8.62
C VAL A 381 15.15 28.43 10.08
N LEU A 382 15.87 29.50 10.42
CA LEU A 382 15.89 30.05 11.79
C LEU A 382 14.92 31.24 11.90
N LEU A 383 13.99 31.20 12.84
CA LEU A 383 13.00 32.27 13.08
C LEU A 383 13.18 32.89 14.48
N PRO A 384 13.10 34.22 14.65
CA PRO A 384 13.31 34.90 15.93
C PRO A 384 12.23 34.63 16.98
N LYS A 385 11.02 34.24 16.56
CA LYS A 385 9.83 34.13 17.43
C LYS A 385 9.21 32.74 17.35
N ARG A 386 8.82 32.18 18.50
CA ARG A 386 8.15 30.86 18.60
C ARG A 386 6.77 30.87 17.96
N GLU A 387 6.10 32.01 18.00
CA GLU A 387 4.79 32.26 17.39
C GLU A 387 4.86 32.07 15.87
N GLN A 388 6.00 32.45 15.24
CA GLN A 388 6.21 32.21 13.81
C GLN A 388 6.35 30.71 13.49
N ILE A 389 7.03 29.93 14.34
CA ILE A 389 7.13 28.47 14.19
C ILE A 389 5.72 27.83 14.20
N GLN A 390 4.83 28.33 15.06
CA GLN A 390 3.43 27.89 15.10
C GLN A 390 2.64 28.30 13.85
N GLY A 391 2.80 29.54 13.37
CA GLY A 391 2.19 30.02 12.13
C GLY A 391 2.65 29.21 10.91
N VAL A 392 3.94 28.89 10.81
CA VAL A 392 4.49 28.00 9.76
C VAL A 392 3.87 26.60 9.83
N ALA A 393 3.82 25.99 11.01
CA ALA A 393 3.23 24.66 11.15
C ALA A 393 1.75 24.68 10.74
N ARG A 394 0.98 25.69 11.16
CA ARG A 394 -0.41 25.86 10.74
C ARG A 394 -0.55 26.07 9.24
N PHE A 395 0.36 26.82 8.60
CA PHE A 395 0.33 27.05 7.15
C PHE A 395 0.48 25.74 6.36
N TYR A 396 1.53 24.96 6.63
CA TYR A 396 1.78 23.72 5.87
C TYR A 396 0.73 22.62 6.15
N ASP A 397 0.21 22.56 7.37
CA ASP A 397 -0.88 21.66 7.79
C ASP A 397 -2.21 22.08 7.11
N HIS A 398 -2.57 23.37 7.14
CA HIS A 398 -3.85 23.88 6.66
C HIS A 398 -3.92 24.09 5.14
N PHE A 399 -2.98 24.86 4.57
CA PHE A 399 -3.01 25.22 3.15
C PHE A 399 -2.51 24.08 2.28
N ILE A 400 -1.32 23.56 2.58
CA ILE A 400 -0.63 22.55 1.74
C ILE A 400 -1.13 21.12 2.04
N GLY A 401 -1.59 20.84 3.26
CA GLY A 401 -2.00 19.49 3.68
C GLY A 401 -0.82 18.54 3.88
N SER A 402 0.33 19.07 4.32
CA SER A 402 1.55 18.30 4.51
C SER A 402 1.66 17.74 5.93
N ALA A 403 2.21 16.53 6.09
CA ALA A 403 2.58 15.99 7.39
C ALA A 403 3.65 16.84 8.08
N ILE A 404 3.43 17.14 9.37
CA ILE A 404 4.30 17.98 10.22
C ILE A 404 4.74 17.23 11.49
N THR A 405 6.05 17.21 11.78
CA THR A 405 6.54 16.88 13.13
C THR A 405 6.75 18.15 13.94
N LYS A 406 6.13 18.20 15.13
CA LYS A 406 6.16 19.32 16.08
C LYS A 406 7.01 18.91 17.29
N LYS A 407 8.09 19.66 17.62
CA LYS A 407 8.90 19.43 18.83
C LYS A 407 8.85 20.64 19.76
N TYR A 408 8.73 20.35 21.05
CA TYR A 408 8.58 21.31 22.15
C TYR A 408 9.73 21.11 23.13
N GLN A 409 10.38 22.17 23.60
CA GLN A 409 11.24 22.05 24.79
C GLN A 409 10.34 21.88 26.03
N VAL A 410 10.53 20.76 26.72
CA VAL A 410 9.84 20.46 27.99
C VAL A 410 10.45 21.32 29.10
N TYR A 411 9.63 22.06 29.85
CA TYR A 411 9.68 22.20 31.32
C TYR A 411 8.66 23.22 31.88
N GLU A 412 8.07 24.10 31.06
CA GLU A 412 7.10 25.11 31.53
C GLU A 412 5.65 24.75 31.19
N ALA A 413 4.70 25.27 31.99
CA ALA A 413 3.26 25.01 31.88
C ALA A 413 2.59 25.56 30.59
N GLN A 414 3.37 26.19 29.71
CA GLN A 414 2.98 26.68 28.39
C GLN A 414 3.94 26.09 27.36
N ALA A 415 3.67 24.87 26.91
CA ALA A 415 4.50 24.16 25.94
C ALA A 415 4.42 24.83 24.55
N LEU A 416 5.26 25.84 24.33
CA LEU A 416 5.43 26.49 23.03
C LEU A 416 6.33 25.62 22.12
N MET A 417 5.96 25.53 20.85
CA MET A 417 6.72 24.77 19.86
C MET A 417 8.01 25.49 19.47
N ASP A 418 9.14 24.77 19.50
CA ASP A 418 10.46 25.28 19.14
C ASP A 418 10.91 24.83 17.75
N ILE A 419 10.41 23.68 17.28
CA ILE A 419 10.78 23.10 15.99
C ILE A 419 9.53 22.60 15.27
N CYS A 420 9.41 22.94 13.99
CA CYS A 420 8.45 22.41 13.04
C CYS A 420 9.20 21.77 11.87
N MET A 421 8.87 20.53 11.50
CA MET A 421 9.51 19.82 10.38
C MET A 421 8.43 19.45 9.35
N VAL A 422 8.58 19.93 8.10
CA VAL A 422 7.74 19.57 6.96
C VAL A 422 8.37 18.39 6.25
N HIS A 423 7.60 17.32 5.97
CA HIS A 423 8.13 16.04 5.49
C HIS A 423 7.96 15.83 3.98
N PHE A 424 9.03 15.37 3.33
CA PHE A 424 9.06 15.03 1.90
C PHE A 424 9.62 13.61 1.65
N ALA A 425 9.05 12.90 0.68
CA ALA A 425 9.29 11.47 0.46
C ALA A 425 9.45 11.10 -1.04
N PRO A 426 10.51 11.55 -1.72
CA PRO A 426 10.69 11.34 -3.17
C PRO A 426 11.03 9.91 -3.58
N GLY A 427 11.25 9.02 -2.61
CA GLY A 427 11.38 7.59 -2.84
C GLY A 427 11.21 6.79 -1.55
N ALA A 428 10.97 5.48 -1.66
CA ALA A 428 10.72 4.59 -0.52
C ALA A 428 11.86 4.52 0.52
N LYS A 429 13.05 5.02 0.16
CA LYS A 429 14.26 5.12 1.00
C LYS A 429 14.92 6.51 0.90
N LEU A 430 14.16 7.57 0.64
CA LEU A 430 14.68 8.94 0.67
C LEU A 430 13.65 9.83 1.35
N HIS A 431 14.08 10.43 2.47
CA HIS A 431 13.25 11.24 3.35
C HIS A 431 13.94 12.59 3.55
N GLN A 432 13.32 13.66 3.08
CA GLN A 432 13.84 15.02 3.16
C GLN A 432 12.95 15.87 4.07
N THR A 433 13.52 16.90 4.70
CA THR A 433 12.72 17.82 5.54
C THR A 433 13.05 19.28 5.33
N LEU A 434 12.03 20.13 5.41
CA LEU A 434 12.18 21.57 5.58
C LEU A 434 11.86 21.90 7.04
N THR A 435 12.88 22.26 7.79
CA THR A 435 12.85 22.41 9.25
C THR A 435 12.88 23.87 9.63
N TYR A 436 11.98 24.28 10.51
CA TYR A 436 11.93 25.62 11.08
C TYR A 436 12.25 25.53 12.56
N LYS A 437 13.17 26.36 13.04
CA LYS A 437 13.66 26.35 14.43
C LYS A 437 13.64 27.76 15.04
N ALA A 438 13.16 27.88 16.27
CA ALA A 438 13.22 29.11 17.03
C ALA A 438 14.68 29.45 17.42
N ASP A 439 15.13 30.65 17.08
CA ASP A 439 16.42 31.21 17.46
C ASP A 439 16.29 32.73 17.58
N LYS A 440 16.32 33.26 18.81
CA LYS A 440 16.15 34.70 19.11
C LYS A 440 17.21 35.60 18.45
N THR A 441 18.32 35.04 17.96
CA THR A 441 19.38 35.76 17.26
C THR A 441 19.18 35.82 15.75
N ALA A 442 18.17 35.13 15.21
CA ALA A 442 17.87 35.11 13.80
C ALA A 442 17.32 36.46 13.30
N VAL A 443 17.99 37.03 12.29
CA VAL A 443 17.47 38.14 11.50
C VAL A 443 16.88 37.56 10.22
N ILE A 444 15.59 37.83 9.97
CA ILE A 444 14.91 37.43 8.73
C ILE A 444 15.06 38.58 7.72
N PRO A 445 15.74 38.38 6.58
CA PRO A 445 15.68 39.29 5.44
C PRO A 445 14.24 39.50 4.95
N GLY A 446 13.92 40.66 4.39
CA GLY A 446 12.57 40.97 3.90
C GLY A 446 12.02 40.01 2.84
N SER A 447 12.86 39.21 2.18
CA SER A 447 12.47 38.06 1.36
C SER A 447 13.54 36.97 1.42
N LEU A 448 13.11 35.75 1.76
CA LEU A 448 13.92 34.54 1.97
C LEU A 448 14.13 33.70 0.69
N ALA A 449 14.01 34.30 -0.51
CA ALA A 449 14.00 33.58 -1.79
C ALA A 449 12.80 32.62 -1.95
N SER A 450 12.97 31.48 -2.63
CA SER A 450 11.90 30.53 -2.95
C SER A 450 12.25 29.07 -2.63
N VAL A 451 11.21 28.26 -2.45
CA VAL A 451 11.26 26.79 -2.46
C VAL A 451 10.26 26.23 -3.46
N CYS A 452 10.61 25.12 -4.11
CA CYS A 452 9.67 24.38 -4.97
C CYS A 452 9.16 23.11 -4.29
N ILE A 453 7.86 22.86 -4.41
CA ILE A 453 7.15 21.74 -3.78
C ILE A 453 6.30 21.04 -4.84
N TYR A 454 6.43 19.72 -4.90
CA TYR A 454 5.57 18.88 -5.73
C TYR A 454 4.40 18.33 -4.91
N LEU A 455 3.19 18.39 -5.45
CA LEU A 455 1.98 17.77 -4.90
C LEU A 455 1.69 16.43 -5.58
N LYS A 456 1.11 15.50 -4.82
CA LYS A 456 1.08 14.07 -5.16
C LYS A 456 0.15 13.74 -6.31
N ASP A 457 -1.00 14.39 -6.34
CA ASP A 457 -2.06 14.16 -7.30
C ASP A 457 -2.75 15.47 -7.66
N HIS A 458 -3.48 15.42 -8.78
CA HIS A 458 -4.13 16.59 -9.37
C HIS A 458 -5.24 17.17 -8.49
N VAL A 459 -5.90 16.31 -7.70
CA VAL A 459 -6.98 16.72 -6.77
C VAL A 459 -6.40 17.54 -5.62
N GLN A 460 -5.28 17.11 -5.03
CA GLN A 460 -4.55 17.89 -4.04
C GLN A 460 -4.05 19.21 -4.64
N PHE A 461 -3.50 19.20 -5.85
CA PHE A 461 -3.01 20.40 -6.54
C PHE A 461 -4.11 21.47 -6.71
N HIS A 462 -5.30 21.06 -7.15
CA HIS A 462 -6.49 21.92 -7.25
C HIS A 462 -6.96 22.44 -5.89
N LEU A 463 -7.08 21.55 -4.89
CA LEU A 463 -7.55 21.93 -3.55
C LEU A 463 -6.64 22.96 -2.89
N VAL A 464 -5.31 22.80 -3.00
CA VAL A 464 -4.34 23.77 -2.47
C VAL A 464 -4.43 25.09 -3.22
N TYR A 465 -4.57 25.09 -4.56
CA TYR A 465 -4.73 26.31 -5.35
C TYR A 465 -5.99 27.09 -4.91
N ALA A 466 -7.13 26.41 -4.80
CA ALA A 466 -8.40 27.02 -4.39
C ALA A 466 -8.31 27.64 -2.99
N LYS A 467 -7.71 26.93 -2.02
CA LYS A 467 -7.46 27.47 -0.67
C LYS A 467 -6.57 28.72 -0.70
N CYS A 468 -5.47 28.69 -1.45
CA CYS A 468 -4.52 29.81 -1.53
C CYS A 468 -5.14 31.03 -2.25
N LYS A 469 -5.96 30.79 -3.27
CA LYS A 469 -6.73 31.83 -3.97
C LYS A 469 -7.76 32.49 -3.04
N ALA A 470 -8.52 31.69 -2.31
CA ALA A 470 -9.51 32.18 -1.35
C ALA A 470 -8.87 32.97 -0.19
N ALA A 471 -7.67 32.60 0.24
CA ALA A 471 -6.92 33.32 1.27
C ALA A 471 -6.17 34.56 0.75
N GLY A 472 -6.15 34.81 -0.57
CA GLY A 472 -5.47 35.96 -1.18
C GLY A 472 -3.94 35.92 -1.07
N ILE A 473 -3.35 34.72 -0.98
CA ILE A 473 -1.89 34.51 -0.80
C ILE A 473 -1.17 34.04 -2.07
N LEU A 474 -1.89 33.87 -3.17
CA LEU A 474 -1.27 33.63 -4.48
C LEU A 474 -0.54 34.89 -4.96
N ARG A 475 0.55 34.69 -5.68
CA ARG A 475 1.25 35.77 -6.40
C ARG A 475 0.25 36.55 -7.29
N PRO A 476 0.34 37.90 -7.41
CA PRO A 476 -0.65 38.70 -8.13
C PRO A 476 -0.95 38.25 -9.57
N ASP A 477 -0.01 37.59 -10.24
CA ASP A 477 -0.23 37.07 -11.59
C ASP A 477 -0.92 35.69 -11.58
N ASP A 478 -0.58 34.80 -10.63
CA ASP A 478 -1.25 33.51 -10.45
C ASP A 478 -2.66 33.64 -9.84
N ALA A 479 -2.91 34.71 -9.08
CA ALA A 479 -4.22 35.07 -8.57
C ALA A 479 -5.22 35.43 -9.68
N LYS A 480 -4.73 36.00 -10.80
CA LYS A 480 -5.55 36.36 -11.98
C LYS A 480 -5.86 35.16 -12.87
N LYS A 481 -5.00 34.15 -12.90
CA LYS A 481 -5.16 32.97 -13.77
C LYS A 481 -6.49 32.25 -13.51
N SER A 482 -7.05 31.63 -14.54
CA SER A 482 -8.12 30.63 -14.39
C SER A 482 -7.57 29.33 -13.81
N TRP A 483 -8.45 28.39 -13.45
CA TRP A 483 -7.98 27.07 -13.03
C TRP A 483 -7.32 26.31 -14.18
N GLU A 484 -7.92 26.39 -15.37
CA GLU A 484 -7.49 25.72 -16.60
C GLU A 484 -6.09 26.19 -17.04
N GLU A 485 -5.76 27.47 -16.83
CA GLU A 485 -4.42 28.01 -17.08
C GLU A 485 -3.37 27.45 -16.10
N VAL A 486 -3.76 27.22 -14.84
CA VAL A 486 -2.87 26.67 -13.79
C VAL A 486 -2.71 25.15 -13.93
N GLU A 487 -3.79 24.45 -14.28
CA GLU A 487 -3.80 23.03 -14.65
C GLU A 487 -2.90 22.78 -15.87
N SER A 488 -3.07 23.55 -16.94
CA SER A 488 -2.26 23.48 -18.17
C SER A 488 -0.77 23.81 -17.93
N ALA A 489 -0.49 24.78 -17.06
CA ALA A 489 0.89 25.09 -16.66
C ALA A 489 1.50 24.06 -15.69
N HIS A 490 0.67 23.25 -15.03
CA HIS A 490 1.05 22.39 -13.90
C HIS A 490 1.81 23.14 -12.77
N GLU A 491 1.65 24.46 -12.64
CA GLU A 491 2.43 25.33 -11.74
C GLU A 491 1.65 26.58 -11.28
N TYR A 492 1.85 27.00 -10.02
CA TYR A 492 1.52 28.33 -9.50
C TYR A 492 2.43 28.73 -8.32
N THR A 493 2.44 30.04 -7.98
CA THR A 493 3.27 30.60 -6.90
C THR A 493 2.43 31.14 -5.73
N ILE A 494 2.87 30.85 -4.50
CA ILE A 494 2.38 31.47 -3.25
C ILE A 494 3.40 32.52 -2.78
N GLU A 495 2.92 33.70 -2.39
CA GLU A 495 3.75 34.76 -1.80
C GLU A 495 3.73 34.68 -0.27
N GLY A 496 4.70 33.95 0.29
CA GLY A 496 4.92 33.92 1.74
C GLY A 496 4.15 32.82 2.48
N VAL A 497 4.46 32.73 3.77
CA VAL A 497 3.77 31.88 4.74
C VAL A 497 2.79 32.74 5.52
N LEU A 498 1.50 32.52 5.35
CA LEU A 498 0.45 33.17 6.14
C LEU A 498 0.01 32.26 7.29
N ASP A 499 -0.15 32.81 8.50
CA ASP A 499 -0.82 32.08 9.57
C ASP A 499 -2.34 32.10 9.32
N PRO A 500 -3.00 30.93 9.11
CA PRO A 500 -4.43 30.89 8.81
C PRO A 500 -5.35 31.33 9.97
N GLN A 501 -4.82 31.50 11.19
CA GLN A 501 -5.63 31.97 12.33
C GLN A 501 -5.62 33.49 12.50
N SER A 502 -4.46 34.14 12.31
CA SER A 502 -4.29 35.58 12.48
C SER A 502 -4.33 36.36 11.17
N HIS A 503 -4.23 35.66 10.03
CA HIS A 503 -3.95 36.22 8.70
C HIS A 503 -2.69 37.12 8.66
N SER A 504 -1.75 36.93 9.60
CA SER A 504 -0.47 37.64 9.60
C SER A 504 0.54 36.93 8.72
N MET A 505 1.27 37.68 7.90
CA MET A 505 2.48 37.18 7.22
C MET A 505 3.52 36.75 8.26
N VAL A 506 3.88 35.48 8.23
CA VAL A 506 4.82 34.85 9.17
C VAL A 506 6.26 35.00 8.68
N ILE A 507 6.48 34.66 7.41
CA ILE A 507 7.73 34.86 6.67
C ILE A 507 7.45 35.11 5.18
N ALA A 508 8.25 35.98 4.56
CA ALA A 508 8.22 36.21 3.11
C ALA A 508 9.13 35.19 2.39
N LEU A 509 8.62 33.97 2.24
CA LEU A 509 9.23 32.87 1.49
C LEU A 509 8.29 32.46 0.36
N ASN A 510 8.75 32.48 -0.89
CA ASN A 510 7.90 32.10 -2.02
C ASN A 510 7.82 30.58 -2.16
N HIS A 511 6.66 30.05 -2.55
CA HIS A 511 6.50 28.62 -2.86
C HIS A 511 6.06 28.42 -4.29
N VAL A 512 6.88 27.74 -5.09
CA VAL A 512 6.52 27.29 -6.44
C VAL A 512 5.90 25.90 -6.31
N ILE A 513 4.58 25.82 -6.44
CA ILE A 513 3.82 24.57 -6.30
C ILE A 513 3.63 23.94 -7.68
N ARG A 514 3.95 22.65 -7.81
CA ARG A 514 3.87 21.89 -9.07
C ARG A 514 3.11 20.57 -8.92
N THR A 515 2.52 20.07 -9.99
CA THR A 515 2.13 18.64 -10.07
C THR A 515 3.36 17.79 -10.38
N LEU A 516 3.28 16.47 -10.14
CA LEU A 516 4.30 15.53 -10.63
C LEU A 516 4.40 15.53 -12.17
N GLU A 517 3.33 15.86 -12.90
CA GLU A 517 3.28 15.86 -14.37
C GLU A 517 4.05 17.03 -15.00
N HIS A 518 4.37 18.07 -14.23
CA HIS A 518 5.15 19.21 -14.68
C HIS A 518 6.48 18.77 -15.33
N PRO A 519 6.87 19.30 -16.52
CA PRO A 519 7.98 18.77 -17.32
C PRO A 519 9.34 18.82 -16.63
N GLU A 520 9.56 19.77 -15.70
CA GLU A 520 10.77 19.83 -14.87
C GLU A 520 10.75 18.87 -13.65
N CYS A 521 9.72 18.04 -13.45
CA CYS A 521 9.68 17.05 -12.38
C CYS A 521 10.71 15.93 -12.64
N PRO A 522 11.74 15.78 -11.78
CA PRO A 522 12.78 14.77 -12.01
C PRO A 522 12.22 13.35 -11.91
N LEU A 523 11.19 13.13 -11.07
CA LEU A 523 10.56 11.84 -10.86
C LEU A 523 9.81 11.31 -12.10
N CYS A 524 9.34 12.19 -13.00
CA CYS A 524 8.49 11.81 -14.12
C CYS A 524 9.23 11.54 -15.43
N GLN A 525 10.52 11.86 -15.55
CA GLN A 525 11.26 11.64 -16.79
C GLN A 525 11.67 10.17 -17.03
N GLY A 526 11.38 9.27 -16.07
CA GLY A 526 11.33 7.81 -16.29
C GLY A 526 9.94 7.26 -16.64
N LEU A 527 8.90 8.09 -16.63
CA LEU A 527 7.48 7.72 -16.76
C LEU A 527 6.83 8.20 -18.07
N SER A 528 7.64 8.35 -19.13
CA SER A 528 7.22 8.79 -20.48
C SER A 528 5.89 8.16 -20.91
N ALA A 529 5.03 8.96 -21.57
CA ALA A 529 3.56 8.83 -21.62
C ALA A 529 2.95 7.49 -22.08
N THR A 530 3.74 6.55 -22.63
CA THR A 530 3.32 5.15 -22.80
C THR A 530 3.27 4.35 -21.51
N CYS A 531 3.90 4.82 -20.42
CA CYS A 531 3.92 4.12 -19.13
C CYS A 531 2.67 4.38 -18.29
N VAL A 532 2.14 5.61 -18.21
CA VAL A 532 0.94 5.92 -17.40
C VAL A 532 -0.28 5.14 -17.89
N LEU A 533 -0.48 5.07 -19.22
CA LEU A 533 -1.51 4.22 -19.83
C LEU A 533 -1.29 2.71 -19.60
N ARG A 534 -0.04 2.25 -19.34
CA ARG A 534 0.28 0.85 -18.98
C ARG A 534 0.34 0.58 -17.47
N GLN A 535 0.52 1.58 -16.62
CA GLN A 535 0.53 1.44 -15.16
C GLN A 535 -0.89 1.45 -14.59
N HIS A 536 -1.81 2.24 -15.16
CA HIS A 536 -3.24 2.03 -14.91
C HIS A 536 -3.72 0.70 -15.51
N GLN A 537 -3.15 0.25 -16.63
CA GLN A 537 -3.43 -1.11 -17.16
C GLN A 537 -2.95 -2.19 -16.18
N THR A 538 -1.70 -2.15 -15.71
CA THR A 538 -1.13 -3.18 -14.82
C THR A 538 -1.64 -3.11 -13.37
N GLN A 539 -1.98 -1.94 -12.83
CA GLN A 539 -2.66 -1.86 -11.52
C GLN A 539 -4.14 -2.24 -11.61
N ALA A 540 -4.83 -1.96 -12.71
CA ALA A 540 -6.16 -2.49 -12.94
C ALA A 540 -6.15 -4.02 -13.18
N GLU A 541 -5.11 -4.56 -13.81
CA GLU A 541 -4.88 -6.00 -13.98
C GLU A 541 -4.47 -6.69 -12.66
N ALA A 542 -3.65 -6.06 -11.81
CA ALA A 542 -3.22 -6.59 -10.51
C ALA A 542 -4.34 -6.74 -9.47
N ALA A 543 -5.54 -6.24 -9.75
CA ALA A 543 -6.74 -6.39 -8.92
C ALA A 543 -7.64 -7.57 -9.35
N ARG A 544 -7.19 -8.43 -10.29
CA ARG A 544 -8.08 -9.34 -11.06
C ARG A 544 -7.37 -10.67 -11.42
N GLY A 545 -8.07 -11.81 -11.34
CA GLY A 545 -7.50 -13.18 -11.41
C GLY A 545 -8.06 -14.15 -10.35
N PRO A 546 -7.59 -15.41 -10.23
CA PRO A 546 -7.92 -16.29 -9.11
C PRO A 546 -7.52 -15.71 -7.74
N TRP A 547 -8.09 -16.27 -6.67
CA TRP A 547 -7.69 -16.01 -5.28
C TRP A 547 -6.85 -17.15 -4.70
N ILE A 548 -5.90 -16.80 -3.85
CA ILE A 548 -5.47 -17.67 -2.76
C ILE A 548 -6.36 -17.41 -1.55
N TYR A 549 -6.90 -18.45 -0.93
CA TYR A 549 -7.56 -18.37 0.37
C TYR A 549 -7.01 -19.50 1.24
N THR A 550 -6.15 -19.19 2.20
CA THR A 550 -5.47 -20.18 3.05
C THR A 550 -5.71 -19.99 4.55
N THR A 551 -5.66 -21.07 5.32
CA THR A 551 -5.72 -21.04 6.81
C THR A 551 -4.37 -20.68 7.46
N SER A 552 -3.34 -20.47 6.64
CA SER A 552 -2.00 -20.05 7.06
C SER A 552 -1.85 -18.54 7.28
N THR A 553 -0.79 -18.14 7.99
CA THR A 553 -0.59 -16.73 8.41
C THR A 553 -0.14 -15.84 7.25
N PRO A 554 -0.36 -14.50 7.32
CA PRO A 554 0.08 -13.58 6.26
C PRO A 554 1.58 -13.66 5.93
N ASN A 555 2.44 -13.74 6.95
CA ASN A 555 3.90 -13.77 6.75
C ASN A 555 4.36 -15.04 6.02
N TYR A 556 3.82 -16.19 6.42
CA TYR A 556 4.09 -17.47 5.76
C TYR A 556 3.60 -17.46 4.31
N THR A 557 2.35 -17.06 4.10
CA THR A 557 1.71 -17.02 2.78
C THR A 557 2.48 -16.08 1.85
N LYS A 558 2.84 -14.87 2.31
CA LYS A 558 3.65 -13.91 1.57
C LYS A 558 5.04 -14.46 1.20
N ALA A 559 5.64 -15.27 2.05
CA ALA A 559 6.94 -15.87 1.79
C ALA A 559 6.85 -17.00 0.74
N LEU A 560 5.83 -17.86 0.81
CA LEU A 560 5.55 -18.87 -0.22
C LEU A 560 5.21 -18.25 -1.58
N MET A 561 4.33 -17.24 -1.61
CA MET A 561 3.84 -16.64 -2.86
C MET A 561 4.95 -15.99 -3.70
N ARG A 562 6.07 -15.58 -3.11
CA ARG A 562 7.26 -15.10 -3.85
C ARG A 562 7.86 -16.15 -4.79
N HIS A 563 7.69 -17.44 -4.46
CA HIS A 563 8.19 -18.57 -5.23
C HIS A 563 7.09 -19.21 -6.07
N VAL A 564 5.84 -19.25 -5.59
CA VAL A 564 4.69 -19.88 -6.28
C VAL A 564 4.14 -19.00 -7.41
N ASP A 565 4.11 -17.69 -7.25
CA ASP A 565 3.69 -16.73 -8.30
C ASP A 565 4.67 -15.55 -8.38
N PRO A 566 5.89 -15.76 -8.90
CA PRO A 566 6.92 -14.73 -8.94
C PRO A 566 6.49 -13.54 -9.82
N GLY A 567 6.32 -12.38 -9.16
CA GLY A 567 5.81 -11.16 -9.78
C GLY A 567 4.29 -11.03 -9.78
N GLY A 568 3.55 -11.94 -9.13
CA GLY A 568 2.10 -11.80 -8.93
C GLY A 568 1.30 -11.87 -10.25
N ARG A 569 1.70 -12.73 -11.18
CA ARG A 569 1.13 -12.80 -12.54
C ARG A 569 -0.22 -13.52 -12.55
N VAL A 570 -0.44 -14.44 -11.62
CA VAL A 570 -1.66 -15.25 -11.52
C VAL A 570 -2.61 -14.67 -10.48
N PHE A 571 -2.15 -14.48 -9.24
CA PHE A 571 -2.96 -14.05 -8.10
C PHE A 571 -2.76 -12.59 -7.73
N ALA A 572 -1.63 -11.98 -8.12
CA ALA A 572 -1.25 -10.61 -7.76
C ALA A 572 -1.34 -10.38 -6.24
N MET A 573 -2.31 -9.57 -5.79
CA MET A 573 -2.58 -9.28 -4.37
C MET A 573 -3.85 -9.98 -3.84
N ARG A 574 -4.49 -10.87 -4.63
CA ARG A 574 -5.72 -11.60 -4.28
C ARG A 574 -5.43 -12.77 -3.31
N VAL A 575 -5.06 -12.43 -2.07
CA VAL A 575 -4.72 -13.39 -1.02
C VAL A 575 -5.55 -13.14 0.24
N LEU A 576 -6.42 -14.08 0.58
CA LEU A 576 -7.05 -14.20 1.90
C LEU A 576 -6.29 -15.21 2.75
N THR A 577 -6.16 -14.93 4.04
CA THR A 577 -5.33 -15.70 4.98
C THR A 577 -6.15 -16.08 6.22
N ARG A 578 -5.51 -16.73 7.19
CA ARG A 578 -6.09 -17.16 8.47
C ARG A 578 -7.04 -16.14 9.13
N GLU A 579 -6.70 -14.86 9.04
CA GLU A 579 -7.43 -13.75 9.66
C GLU A 579 -8.81 -13.47 9.05
N LYS A 580 -9.09 -14.04 7.87
CA LYS A 580 -10.38 -13.97 7.18
C LYS A 580 -11.22 -15.24 7.35
N CYS A 581 -10.60 -16.36 7.69
CA CYS A 581 -11.34 -17.59 7.95
C CYS A 581 -12.27 -17.45 9.16
N LYS A 582 -13.47 -18.02 9.06
CA LYS A 582 -14.45 -18.09 10.14
C LYS A 582 -14.06 -19.19 11.14
N PRO A 583 -13.90 -18.89 12.44
CA PRO A 583 -13.56 -19.92 13.43
C PRO A 583 -14.74 -20.85 13.72
N CYS A 584 -14.45 -22.14 13.91
CA CYS A 584 -15.42 -23.14 14.38
C CYS A 584 -15.65 -23.03 15.90
N ALA A 585 -16.70 -23.70 16.40
CA ALA A 585 -16.87 -23.91 17.84
C ALA A 585 -15.77 -24.82 18.40
N ILE A 586 -15.32 -25.80 17.61
CA ILE A 586 -14.18 -26.66 17.93
C ILE A 586 -12.85 -25.92 17.67
N PRO A 587 -11.98 -25.72 18.69
CA PRO A 587 -10.77 -24.93 18.54
C PRO A 587 -9.77 -25.58 17.58
N GLY A 588 -9.11 -24.76 16.78
CA GLY A 588 -8.10 -25.20 15.81
C GLY A 588 -8.61 -25.34 14.37
N PHE A 589 -9.92 -25.51 14.17
CA PHE A 589 -10.54 -25.52 12.84
C PHE A 589 -10.98 -24.12 12.40
N LEU A 590 -10.92 -23.91 11.08
CA LEU A 590 -11.21 -22.64 10.41
C LEU A 590 -11.93 -22.95 9.09
N LEU A 591 -13.00 -22.21 8.81
CA LEU A 591 -13.83 -22.34 7.60
C LEU A 591 -13.54 -21.19 6.64
N LYS A 592 -13.57 -21.47 5.33
CA LYS A 592 -13.35 -20.47 4.29
C LYS A 592 -14.67 -19.95 3.79
N GLU A 593 -15.06 -18.81 4.33
CA GLU A 593 -16.30 -18.13 3.98
C GLU A 593 -16.12 -17.37 2.66
N MET A 594 -16.61 -17.95 1.55
CA MET A 594 -16.37 -17.40 0.21
C MET A 594 -17.06 -16.06 -0.04
N SER A 595 -18.08 -15.66 0.74
CA SER A 595 -18.71 -14.33 0.60
C SER A 595 -17.73 -13.18 0.89
N GLN A 596 -16.70 -13.41 1.72
CA GLN A 596 -15.64 -12.43 2.00
C GLN A 596 -14.72 -12.12 0.79
N ILE A 597 -14.91 -12.81 -0.34
CA ILE A 597 -14.15 -12.62 -1.58
C ILE A 597 -14.80 -11.49 -2.39
N PRO A 598 -14.13 -10.33 -2.62
CA PRO A 598 -14.67 -9.28 -3.48
C PRO A 598 -14.75 -9.72 -4.94
N SER A 599 -15.90 -9.52 -5.59
CA SER A 599 -16.05 -9.61 -7.04
C SER A 599 -16.44 -8.27 -7.63
N LYS A 600 -16.17 -8.07 -8.93
CA LYS A 600 -16.51 -6.82 -9.62
C LYS A 600 -17.97 -6.76 -10.08
N HIS A 601 -18.66 -7.89 -10.05
CA HIS A 601 -20.09 -7.98 -10.35
C HIS A 601 -20.97 -7.67 -9.14
N ASP A 602 -20.35 -7.39 -7.98
CA ASP A 602 -21.05 -7.02 -6.74
C ASP A 602 -21.70 -5.61 -6.84
N ALA A 603 -21.46 -4.89 -7.95
CA ALA A 603 -22.02 -3.57 -8.25
C ALA A 603 -23.26 -3.58 -9.18
N ASP A 604 -23.55 -4.68 -9.87
CA ASP A 604 -24.60 -4.79 -10.91
C ASP A 604 -25.68 -5.82 -10.53
N ASP A 605 -26.65 -5.46 -9.68
CA ASP A 605 -27.89 -6.19 -9.32
C ASP A 605 -27.78 -7.69 -8.92
N ALA A 606 -26.59 -8.27 -8.88
CA ALA A 606 -26.36 -9.69 -8.65
C ALA A 606 -26.53 -10.04 -7.18
N THR A 607 -27.43 -10.97 -6.89
CA THR A 607 -27.61 -11.50 -5.54
C THR A 607 -26.35 -12.22 -5.07
N GLU A 608 -26.09 -12.21 -3.75
CA GLU A 608 -24.98 -12.94 -3.13
C GLU A 608 -24.95 -14.43 -3.56
N GLN A 609 -26.13 -15.04 -3.72
CA GLN A 609 -26.26 -16.41 -4.21
C GLN A 609 -25.73 -16.60 -5.64
N GLN A 610 -26.03 -15.68 -6.57
CA GLN A 610 -25.50 -15.72 -7.95
C GLN A 610 -24.00 -15.49 -7.99
N LEU A 611 -23.48 -14.68 -7.08
CA LEU A 611 -22.04 -14.46 -6.93
C LEU A 611 -21.35 -15.71 -6.39
N LEU A 612 -21.92 -16.38 -5.37
CA LEU A 612 -21.41 -17.63 -4.80
C LEU A 612 -21.47 -18.80 -5.80
N GLN A 613 -22.50 -18.88 -6.65
CA GLN A 613 -22.63 -19.90 -7.72
C GLN A 613 -21.46 -19.89 -8.73
N ARG A 614 -20.71 -18.78 -8.79
CA ARG A 614 -19.52 -18.62 -9.65
C ARG A 614 -18.19 -18.87 -8.95
N ARG A 615 -18.18 -19.12 -7.63
CA ARG A 615 -16.95 -19.31 -6.84
C ARG A 615 -16.68 -20.80 -6.68
N VAL A 616 -15.49 -21.25 -7.08
CA VAL A 616 -15.05 -22.64 -6.89
C VAL A 616 -13.79 -22.64 -6.03
N LEU A 617 -13.92 -23.19 -4.82
CA LEU A 617 -12.84 -23.45 -3.88
C LEU A 617 -12.13 -24.76 -4.23
N ILE A 618 -10.80 -24.77 -4.22
CA ILE A 618 -9.97 -25.95 -4.40
C ILE A 618 -9.10 -26.11 -3.16
N ASP A 619 -9.27 -27.22 -2.46
CA ASP A 619 -8.73 -27.40 -1.12
C ASP A 619 -8.51 -28.90 -0.83
N ASN A 620 -7.48 -29.25 -0.06
CA ASN A 620 -7.26 -30.63 0.37
C ASN A 620 -8.07 -30.97 1.64
N SER A 621 -8.65 -29.98 2.32
CA SER A 621 -9.34 -30.12 3.59
C SER A 621 -10.87 -30.15 3.44
N PRO A 622 -11.55 -31.26 3.78
CA PRO A 622 -13.00 -31.32 3.81
C PRO A 622 -13.65 -30.28 4.73
N VAL A 623 -12.95 -29.87 5.79
CA VAL A 623 -13.40 -28.80 6.71
C VAL A 623 -13.63 -27.48 5.95
N SER A 624 -12.77 -27.13 5.00
CA SER A 624 -12.93 -25.90 4.21
C SER A 624 -14.15 -25.94 3.30
N CYS A 625 -14.52 -27.13 2.81
CA CYS A 625 -15.64 -27.34 1.89
C CYS A 625 -17.02 -27.27 2.57
N VAL A 626 -17.09 -27.34 3.91
CA VAL A 626 -18.34 -27.41 4.70
C VAL A 626 -19.31 -26.26 4.39
N LEU A 627 -18.81 -25.03 4.25
CA LEU A 627 -19.67 -23.87 3.95
C LEU A 627 -20.18 -23.84 2.51
N HIS A 628 -19.49 -24.54 1.58
CA HIS A 628 -19.73 -24.43 0.14
C HIS A 628 -19.66 -25.80 -0.55
N PRO A 629 -20.49 -26.79 -0.15
CA PRO A 629 -20.37 -28.18 -0.59
C PRO A 629 -20.50 -28.35 -2.12
N ASN A 630 -21.29 -27.50 -2.77
CA ASN A 630 -21.53 -27.55 -4.22
C ASN A 630 -20.47 -26.75 -5.02
N GLY A 631 -19.76 -25.82 -4.38
CA GLY A 631 -18.76 -24.94 -4.99
C GLY A 631 -17.34 -25.28 -4.55
N SER A 632 -17.05 -26.56 -4.27
CA SER A 632 -15.74 -27.01 -3.79
C SER A 632 -15.24 -28.24 -4.53
N VAL A 633 -14.00 -28.20 -5.00
CA VAL A 633 -13.20 -29.33 -5.49
C VAL A 633 -12.29 -29.79 -4.37
N LEU A 634 -12.56 -30.98 -3.81
CA LEU A 634 -11.62 -31.62 -2.89
C LEU A 634 -10.42 -32.15 -3.68
N VAL A 635 -9.21 -31.96 -3.14
CA VAL A 635 -7.98 -32.55 -3.68
C VAL A 635 -7.35 -33.57 -2.72
N ARG A 636 -6.61 -34.53 -3.28
CA ARG A 636 -5.83 -35.52 -2.53
C ARG A 636 -4.71 -34.83 -1.77
N ASP A 637 -4.42 -35.33 -0.57
CA ASP A 637 -3.23 -34.94 0.19
C ASP A 637 -1.99 -35.35 -0.58
N TRP A 638 -1.27 -34.38 -1.13
CA TRP A 638 0.04 -34.67 -1.70
C TRP A 638 0.99 -35.05 -0.57
N LEU A 639 1.69 -36.17 -0.65
CA LEU A 639 2.59 -36.60 0.43
C LEU A 639 4.01 -36.01 0.35
N GLY A 640 4.36 -35.29 -0.72
CA GLY A 640 5.72 -34.78 -0.93
C GLY A 640 6.68 -35.84 -1.49
N GLU A 641 6.10 -36.94 -2.00
CA GLU A 641 6.79 -38.10 -2.55
C GLU A 641 6.25 -38.40 -3.95
N GLY A 642 7.13 -38.89 -4.83
CA GLY A 642 6.80 -39.25 -6.21
C GLY A 642 6.70 -38.05 -7.17
N THR A 643 7.07 -38.29 -8.43
CA THR A 643 6.80 -37.40 -9.57
C THR A 643 5.48 -37.74 -10.26
N GLU A 644 4.73 -38.70 -9.71
CA GLU A 644 3.54 -39.32 -10.29
C GLU A 644 2.22 -38.78 -9.70
N ASP A 645 2.27 -37.69 -8.92
CA ASP A 645 1.06 -36.99 -8.45
C ASP A 645 0.33 -36.36 -9.65
N ASP A 646 -0.81 -36.94 -10.02
CA ASP A 646 -1.62 -36.53 -11.18
C ASP A 646 -2.76 -35.56 -10.80
N GLU A 647 -2.74 -35.04 -9.56
CA GLU A 647 -3.91 -34.42 -8.96
C GLU A 647 -4.24 -33.04 -9.55
N LEU A 648 -3.23 -32.20 -9.82
CA LEU A 648 -3.46 -30.93 -10.52
C LEU A 648 -3.95 -31.16 -11.97
N PRO A 649 -3.40 -32.11 -12.74
CA PRO A 649 -4.02 -32.57 -13.99
C PRO A 649 -5.46 -33.10 -13.83
N ARG A 650 -5.79 -33.82 -12.75
CA ARG A 650 -7.17 -34.28 -12.47
C ARG A 650 -8.12 -33.12 -12.23
N VAL A 651 -7.70 -32.17 -11.38
CA VAL A 651 -8.42 -30.93 -11.08
C VAL A 651 -8.63 -30.11 -12.33
N GLN A 652 -7.60 -29.94 -13.17
CA GLN A 652 -7.71 -29.27 -14.47
C GLN A 652 -8.78 -29.93 -15.34
N ARG A 653 -8.71 -31.26 -15.57
CA ARG A 653 -9.72 -31.99 -16.38
C ARG A 653 -11.16 -31.79 -15.86
N LEU A 654 -11.35 -31.77 -14.55
CA LEU A 654 -12.67 -31.51 -13.93
C LEU A 654 -13.15 -30.06 -14.17
N LEU A 655 -12.26 -29.08 -14.04
CA LEU A 655 -12.59 -27.67 -14.30
C LEU A 655 -12.90 -27.43 -15.78
N GLU A 656 -12.17 -28.06 -16.71
CA GLU A 656 -12.48 -27.98 -18.15
C GLU A 656 -13.88 -28.51 -18.45
N ALA A 657 -14.22 -29.70 -17.95
CA ALA A 657 -15.57 -30.26 -18.11
C ALA A 657 -16.67 -29.34 -17.55
N VAL A 658 -16.39 -28.60 -16.47
CA VAL A 658 -17.30 -27.60 -15.87
C VAL A 658 -17.39 -26.30 -16.68
N LEU A 659 -16.30 -25.86 -17.34
CA LEU A 659 -16.27 -24.71 -18.24
C LEU A 659 -17.00 -25.02 -19.57
N GLU A 660 -16.80 -26.22 -20.10
CA GLU A 660 -17.35 -26.73 -21.38
C GLU A 660 -18.82 -27.20 -21.27
N ASP A 661 -19.34 -27.46 -20.07
CA ASP A 661 -20.74 -27.87 -19.86
C ASP A 661 -21.73 -26.83 -20.43
N ASP A 662 -22.53 -27.19 -21.43
CA ASP A 662 -23.48 -26.27 -22.07
C ASP A 662 -24.87 -26.21 -21.39
N GLY A 663 -24.98 -26.69 -20.15
CA GLY A 663 -26.22 -26.76 -19.39
C GLY A 663 -26.94 -25.42 -19.17
N GLU A 664 -28.26 -25.52 -18.93
CA GLU A 664 -29.27 -24.45 -19.05
C GLU A 664 -29.01 -23.14 -18.27
N SER A 665 -28.18 -23.18 -17.22
CA SER A 665 -27.72 -21.99 -16.50
C SER A 665 -26.32 -21.58 -16.95
N GLU A 666 -26.21 -20.40 -17.57
CA GLU A 666 -24.97 -19.82 -18.10
C GLU A 666 -23.92 -19.47 -17.02
N ALA A 667 -24.29 -19.43 -15.72
CA ALA A 667 -23.42 -18.94 -14.64
C ALA A 667 -23.35 -19.83 -13.38
N ASP A 668 -24.09 -20.95 -13.32
CA ASP A 668 -24.08 -21.83 -12.14
C ASP A 668 -22.99 -22.90 -12.23
N TYR A 669 -21.75 -22.48 -11.96
CA TYR A 669 -20.58 -23.36 -11.92
C TYR A 669 -20.64 -24.37 -10.77
N ALA A 670 -21.28 -24.03 -9.65
CA ALA A 670 -21.54 -24.98 -8.57
C ALA A 670 -22.42 -26.15 -9.03
N ALA A 671 -23.56 -25.89 -9.69
CA ALA A 671 -24.43 -26.95 -10.20
C ALA A 671 -23.78 -27.80 -11.31
N ARG A 672 -22.88 -27.21 -12.12
CA ARG A 672 -22.04 -27.93 -13.09
C ARG A 672 -21.05 -28.85 -12.37
N LEU A 673 -20.34 -28.33 -11.39
CA LEU A 673 -19.35 -29.08 -10.60
C LEU A 673 -19.99 -30.29 -9.89
N VAL A 674 -21.20 -30.16 -9.37
CA VAL A 674 -21.98 -31.27 -8.79
C VAL A 674 -22.20 -32.40 -9.81
N ARG A 675 -22.49 -32.09 -11.08
CA ARG A 675 -22.70 -33.10 -12.14
C ARG A 675 -21.42 -33.84 -12.51
N HIS A 676 -20.31 -33.13 -12.62
CA HIS A 676 -19.01 -33.71 -13.03
C HIS A 676 -18.24 -34.37 -11.88
N THR A 677 -18.69 -34.19 -10.63
CA THR A 677 -18.10 -34.82 -9.45
C THR A 677 -18.84 -36.11 -9.10
N ALA A 678 -18.31 -37.25 -9.55
CA ALA A 678 -18.82 -38.56 -9.16
C ALA A 678 -18.86 -38.71 -7.63
N GLY A 679 -19.97 -39.24 -7.09
CA GLY A 679 -20.15 -39.40 -5.64
C GLY A 679 -20.55 -38.13 -4.86
N HIS A 680 -20.70 -36.96 -5.51
CA HIS A 680 -20.98 -35.68 -4.84
C HIS A 680 -22.13 -35.72 -3.83
N GLY A 681 -23.23 -36.41 -4.14
CA GLY A 681 -24.38 -36.51 -3.23
C GLY A 681 -24.07 -37.15 -1.88
N SER A 682 -23.24 -38.21 -1.85
CA SER A 682 -22.80 -38.84 -0.60
C SER A 682 -21.85 -37.92 0.16
N TRP A 683 -20.85 -37.39 -0.54
CA TRP A 683 -19.91 -36.39 -0.04
C TRP A 683 -20.59 -35.18 0.62
N SER A 684 -21.62 -34.62 -0.02
CA SER A 684 -22.39 -33.48 0.49
C SER A 684 -23.17 -33.83 1.77
N ALA A 685 -23.75 -35.03 1.84
CA ALA A 685 -24.38 -35.52 3.06
C ALA A 685 -23.38 -35.67 4.21
N ARG A 686 -22.16 -36.14 3.92
CA ARG A 686 -21.06 -36.23 4.90
C ARG A 686 -20.54 -34.87 5.34
N LEU A 687 -20.41 -33.89 4.43
CA LEU A 687 -20.06 -32.51 4.78
C LEU A 687 -21.07 -31.90 5.76
N LYS A 688 -22.36 -32.18 5.58
CA LYS A 688 -23.41 -31.74 6.51
C LYS A 688 -23.25 -32.39 7.90
N ALA A 689 -22.89 -33.67 7.97
CA ALA A 689 -22.59 -34.34 9.23
C ALA A 689 -21.33 -33.76 9.91
N LEU A 690 -20.29 -33.49 9.14
CA LEU A 690 -19.05 -32.83 9.59
C LEU A 690 -19.32 -31.41 10.11
N SER A 691 -20.20 -30.63 9.46
CA SER A 691 -20.65 -29.32 9.95
C SER A 691 -21.20 -29.42 11.38
N GLY A 692 -22.09 -30.38 11.63
CA GLY A 692 -22.67 -30.62 12.96
C GLY A 692 -21.63 -31.00 14.02
N LEU A 693 -20.50 -31.63 13.64
CA LEU A 693 -19.38 -31.87 14.55
C LEU A 693 -18.60 -30.58 14.84
N LEU A 694 -18.34 -29.75 13.83
CA LEU A 694 -17.57 -28.50 13.95
C LEU A 694 -18.33 -27.37 14.66
N GLU A 695 -19.67 -27.41 14.61
CA GLU A 695 -20.59 -26.52 15.31
C GLU A 695 -20.95 -27.01 16.73
N SER A 696 -20.66 -28.27 17.06
CA SER A 696 -20.89 -28.80 18.40
C SER A 696 -20.05 -28.08 19.45
N GLN A 697 -20.53 -28.05 20.70
CA GLN A 697 -19.78 -27.43 21.79
C GLN A 697 -18.49 -28.22 22.04
N ALA A 698 -17.34 -27.53 22.00
CA ALA A 698 -16.05 -28.14 22.30
C ALA A 698 -16.05 -28.75 23.72
N PRO A 699 -15.69 -30.04 23.87
CA PRO A 699 -15.55 -30.66 25.18
C PRO A 699 -14.53 -29.91 26.05
N MET A 700 -14.83 -29.81 27.34
CA MET A 700 -13.93 -29.18 28.32
C MET A 700 -12.79 -30.11 28.72
N GLU A 701 -13.04 -31.42 28.75
CA GLU A 701 -12.04 -32.41 29.10
C GLU A 701 -11.13 -32.76 27.93
N ALA A 702 -9.83 -32.86 28.20
CA ALA A 702 -8.81 -33.00 27.16
C ALA A 702 -8.97 -34.30 26.35
N ASP A 703 -9.38 -35.40 26.99
CA ASP A 703 -9.57 -36.70 26.32
C ASP A 703 -10.83 -36.77 25.46
N GLU A 704 -11.90 -36.09 25.86
CA GLU A 704 -13.09 -35.91 25.03
C GLU A 704 -12.77 -35.05 23.81
N LEU A 705 -12.02 -33.96 23.99
CA LEU A 705 -11.58 -33.09 22.90
C LEU A 705 -10.61 -33.82 21.93
N ARG A 706 -9.66 -34.62 22.45
CA ARG A 706 -8.81 -35.53 21.65
C ARG A 706 -9.65 -36.52 20.85
N THR A 707 -10.66 -37.12 21.48
CA THR A 707 -11.56 -38.08 20.83
C THR A 707 -12.38 -37.41 19.72
N MET A 708 -12.83 -36.18 19.94
CA MET A 708 -13.51 -35.37 18.93
C MET A 708 -12.58 -35.00 17.76
N PHE A 709 -11.33 -34.61 18.02
CA PHE A 709 -10.34 -34.36 16.97
C PHE A 709 -10.07 -35.62 16.13
N ARG A 710 -9.88 -36.79 16.76
CA ARG A 710 -9.74 -38.08 16.05
C ARG A 710 -10.96 -38.38 15.20
N ARG A 711 -12.18 -38.17 15.72
CA ARG A 711 -13.43 -38.38 14.98
C ARG A 711 -13.52 -37.48 13.74
N ILE A 712 -13.23 -36.19 13.88
CA ILE A 712 -13.22 -35.23 12.76
C ILE A 712 -12.15 -35.61 11.72
N SER A 713 -10.95 -35.98 12.16
CA SER A 713 -9.86 -36.39 11.26
C SER A 713 -10.20 -37.67 10.50
N ASN A 714 -10.79 -38.67 11.17
CA ASN A 714 -11.22 -39.92 10.54
C ASN A 714 -12.31 -39.66 9.50
N GLU A 715 -13.32 -38.85 9.83
CA GLU A 715 -14.37 -38.45 8.90
C GLU A 715 -13.79 -37.76 7.66
N CYS A 716 -12.87 -36.81 7.84
CA CYS A 716 -12.20 -36.13 6.71
C CYS A 716 -11.41 -37.11 5.83
N ASN A 717 -10.69 -38.07 6.42
CA ASN A 717 -9.92 -39.08 5.68
C ASN A 717 -10.83 -40.04 4.93
N ASP A 718 -11.89 -40.53 5.58
CA ASP A 718 -12.89 -41.42 4.97
C ASP A 718 -13.58 -40.75 3.77
N MET A 719 -13.93 -39.47 3.89
CA MET A 719 -14.51 -38.70 2.79
C MET A 719 -13.54 -38.54 1.60
N LYS A 720 -12.24 -38.34 1.85
CA LYS A 720 -11.20 -38.32 0.77
C LYS A 720 -11.10 -39.68 0.08
N ARG A 721 -11.09 -40.78 0.85
CA ARG A 721 -11.02 -42.15 0.31
C ARG A 721 -12.23 -42.47 -0.56
N GLU A 722 -13.43 -42.15 -0.08
CA GLU A 722 -14.69 -42.34 -0.79
C GLU A 722 -14.76 -41.51 -2.09
N LEU A 723 -14.43 -40.22 -2.03
CA LEU A 723 -14.62 -39.31 -3.16
C LEU A 723 -13.51 -39.39 -4.21
N LEU A 724 -12.25 -39.57 -3.79
CA LEU A 724 -11.06 -39.45 -4.66
C LEU A 724 -10.39 -40.79 -4.98
N GLY A 725 -10.96 -41.90 -4.47
CA GLY A 725 -10.44 -43.26 -4.67
C GLY A 725 -9.04 -43.47 -4.09
N ALA A 726 -8.64 -42.67 -3.10
CA ALA A 726 -7.31 -42.74 -2.50
C ALA A 726 -7.14 -44.06 -1.72
N ALA A 727 -5.99 -44.72 -1.90
CA ALA A 727 -5.57 -45.84 -1.06
C ALA A 727 -5.43 -45.41 0.42
N PRO A 728 -5.65 -46.33 1.37
CA PRO A 728 -5.83 -46.03 2.79
C PRO A 728 -4.61 -45.51 3.54
#